data_AF-A0A7W5FSX2-F1
#
_entry.id   AF-A0A7W5FSX2-F1
#
_cell.length_a   1.000
_cell.length_b   1.000
_cell.length_c   1.000
_cell.angle_alpha   90.00
_cell.angle_beta   90.00
_cell.angle_gamma   90.00
#
_symmetry.space_group_name_H-M   'P 1'
#
loop_
_entity.id
_entity.type
_entity.pdbx_description
1 polymer ?
#
loop_
_entity_poly.entity_id
_entity_poly.type
_entity_poly.pdbx_seq_one_letter_code
_entity_poly.pdbx_strand_id
1 'polypeptide(L)'
;MWTICAAVAGLAGCGARALHQDGMAALAQGRTEEGLAQLNKAAQADPGHASYRKDFLVQQMAAVNQLLLAARAQAAQGNAEAAEEGFRKVLAIDPANTQAGEGLARLRRERQHEELLTAARRAASAGEGERALPLLNAILAEDSSHAGARNLKREIETPLLREQLQEASLREGYAKPINLEFRDASVRMALEALSRTSGINFIFDKDVPADLRTTVFLRNAGIDEAVDLILRNSQLRRKILNSTTVQVYPDTPEKRRDYQELVVRAFYLQDATATQMQTVLKTLLRMKDIVIDERLNLLTVRDTPEAVRLAEKLVALHDLAEPEVMLEIEVIDVQRDDLLKLGIQWPNQLTVVPIPSGANLTLHDLRTMDSRRVGVNFSNPSLSARQDTGSSNLLANPRIRVHNREKASVMIGDKLPIVTTTSTATGFVAENVQYLDVGLKVGVEPLIHASGEVSLRLNLEVSSVSGRVETPNGTTAYQVGTRNANTFLRLKDGETQVLAGLISDQDRKSATGVPGLSQLPLLGRLFSAPQDSHTKTEIVLSITPRIVRGAQRPESQPLEFWSGTENGLNTRPLRLSSDKQGKDAKPLQNAELAPPAGVPEQPLQLVWGGPNQVNVGQEFQLSLRMRAPENAQVQPMQILYDPAVLEVSEVQQGELAAGEGGADAGVVFDNGSKRVKIDLSKRKLPGASLDGNVLTLRMKALAANSGTELKIVNAGGSQPATPYTVRVAQ
;
A
#
# COMPACT_ATOMS: atom_id res chain seq x y z
N MET A 1 46.28 -12.30 59.14
CA MET A 1 45.00 -12.65 58.45
C MET A 1 44.66 -11.66 57.32
N TRP A 2 44.82 -10.34 57.51
CA TRP A 2 44.58 -9.33 56.46
C TRP A 2 45.56 -9.34 55.27
N THR A 3 46.83 -9.70 55.48
CA THR A 3 47.84 -9.77 54.40
C THR A 3 47.66 -10.96 53.47
N ILE A 4 47.06 -12.06 53.96
CA ILE A 4 46.77 -13.25 53.15
C ILE A 4 45.54 -13.01 52.28
N CYS A 5 44.52 -12.29 52.77
CA CYS A 5 43.35 -11.90 51.96
C CYS A 5 43.70 -10.94 50.82
N ALA A 6 44.65 -10.02 51.01
CA ALA A 6 45.10 -9.10 49.96
C ALA A 6 45.89 -9.81 48.84
N ALA A 7 46.70 -10.82 49.20
CA ALA A 7 47.44 -11.63 48.22
C ALA A 7 46.50 -12.52 47.38
N VAL A 8 45.43 -13.05 47.98
CA VAL A 8 44.41 -13.86 47.27
C VAL A 8 43.56 -12.98 46.34
N ALA A 9 43.23 -11.74 46.72
CA ALA A 9 42.54 -10.79 45.85
C ALA A 9 43.40 -10.32 44.65
N GLY A 10 44.72 -10.16 44.85
CA GLY A 10 45.66 -9.81 43.77
C GLY A 10 45.86 -10.93 42.73
N LEU A 11 45.79 -12.19 43.14
CA LEU A 11 45.90 -13.34 42.24
C LEU A 11 44.61 -13.58 41.42
N ALA A 12 43.43 -13.33 42.01
CA ALA A 12 42.15 -13.43 41.31
C ALA A 12 42.02 -12.39 40.18
N GLY A 13 42.48 -11.15 40.41
CA GLY A 13 42.48 -10.09 39.39
C GLY A 13 43.42 -10.34 38.19
N CYS A 14 44.53 -11.07 38.40
CA CYS A 14 45.45 -11.41 37.30
C CYS A 14 44.90 -12.51 36.39
N GLY A 15 44.20 -13.50 36.96
CA GLY A 15 43.57 -14.58 36.19
C GLY A 15 42.38 -14.08 35.35
N ALA A 16 41.53 -13.21 35.91
CA ALA A 16 40.41 -12.63 35.18
C ALA A 16 40.86 -11.74 34.00
N ARG A 17 41.96 -11.00 34.18
CA ARG A 17 42.55 -10.16 33.12
C ARG A 17 43.10 -10.98 31.96
N ALA A 18 43.78 -12.09 32.22
CA ALA A 18 44.28 -12.97 31.17
C ALA A 18 43.13 -13.59 30.35
N LEU A 19 42.10 -14.10 31.03
CA LEU A 19 40.90 -14.63 30.38
C LEU A 19 40.16 -13.60 29.52
N HIS A 20 40.11 -12.34 29.95
CA HIS A 20 39.52 -11.26 29.17
C HIS A 20 40.33 -10.94 27.91
N GLN A 21 41.66 -10.87 28.03
CA GLN A 21 42.55 -10.60 26.89
C GLN A 21 42.52 -11.74 25.86
N ASP A 22 42.56 -12.99 26.32
CA ASP A 22 42.45 -14.17 25.46
C ASP A 22 41.09 -14.20 24.75
N GLY A 23 40.01 -13.87 25.48
CA GLY A 23 38.66 -13.81 24.92
C GLY A 23 38.53 -12.76 23.81
N MET A 24 39.08 -11.56 24.04
CA MET A 24 39.11 -10.50 23.03
C MET A 24 39.99 -10.87 21.83
N ALA A 25 41.11 -11.57 22.04
CA ALA A 25 41.98 -12.04 20.96
C ALA A 25 41.31 -13.14 20.11
N ALA A 26 40.57 -14.06 20.74
CA ALA A 26 39.81 -15.09 20.03
C ALA A 26 38.67 -14.49 19.18
N LEU A 27 37.99 -13.45 19.68
CA LEU A 27 37.01 -12.69 18.91
C LEU A 27 37.63 -11.99 17.70
N ALA A 28 38.82 -11.39 17.86
CA ALA A 28 39.54 -10.75 16.75
C ALA A 28 39.96 -11.76 15.66
N GLN A 29 40.13 -13.03 16.01
CA GLN A 29 40.43 -14.13 15.07
C GLN A 29 39.18 -14.79 14.47
N GLY A 30 37.97 -14.29 14.78
CA GLY A 30 36.70 -14.82 14.28
C GLY A 30 36.20 -16.08 15.01
N ARG A 31 36.81 -16.47 16.13
CA ARG A 31 36.38 -17.61 16.96
C ARG A 31 35.39 -17.15 18.02
N THR A 32 34.16 -16.89 17.58
CA THR A 32 33.13 -16.24 18.40
C THR A 32 32.72 -17.03 19.65
N GLU A 33 32.54 -18.35 19.53
CA GLU A 33 32.10 -19.20 20.65
C GLU A 33 33.19 -19.32 21.74
N GLU A 34 34.44 -19.55 21.33
CA GLU A 34 35.58 -19.63 22.25
C GLU A 34 35.81 -18.28 22.96
N GLY A 35 35.75 -17.17 22.22
CA GLY A 35 35.92 -15.83 22.76
C GLY A 35 34.85 -15.45 23.78
N LEU A 36 33.57 -15.72 23.48
CA LEU A 36 32.47 -15.47 24.42
C LEU A 36 32.55 -16.35 25.67
N ALA A 37 32.96 -17.62 25.52
CA ALA A 37 33.14 -18.53 26.65
C ALA A 37 34.24 -18.05 27.60
N GLN A 38 35.36 -17.52 27.06
CA GLN A 38 36.45 -16.96 27.86
C GLN A 38 36.05 -15.65 28.54
N LEU A 39 35.32 -14.76 27.85
CA LEU A 39 34.79 -13.53 28.44
C LEU A 39 33.77 -13.80 29.56
N ASN A 40 32.92 -14.82 29.41
CA ASN A 40 32.00 -15.24 30.46
C ASN A 40 32.76 -15.76 31.70
N LYS A 41 33.80 -16.58 31.50
CA LYS A 41 34.69 -17.04 32.58
C LYS A 41 35.38 -15.86 33.28
N ALA A 42 35.83 -14.84 32.53
CA ALA A 42 36.42 -13.62 33.10
C ALA A 42 35.41 -12.83 33.95
N ALA A 43 34.17 -12.68 33.46
CA ALA A 43 33.09 -11.99 34.18
C ALA A 43 32.61 -12.75 35.44
N GLN A 44 32.70 -14.08 35.45
CA GLN A 44 32.40 -14.90 36.63
C GLN A 44 33.54 -14.92 37.65
N ALA A 45 34.79 -14.86 37.19
CA ALA A 45 35.98 -14.86 38.05
C ALA A 45 36.12 -13.55 38.85
N ASP A 46 35.69 -12.41 38.30
CA ASP A 46 35.63 -11.12 39.02
C ASP A 46 34.27 -10.41 38.82
N PRO A 47 33.25 -10.70 39.66
CA PRO A 47 31.95 -10.05 39.59
C PRO A 47 31.96 -8.55 39.93
N GLY A 48 33.02 -8.03 40.54
CA GLY A 48 33.16 -6.63 40.94
C GLY A 48 33.62 -5.70 39.81
N HIS A 49 34.20 -6.26 38.74
CA HIS A 49 34.65 -5.50 37.57
C HIS A 49 33.52 -5.33 36.54
N ALA A 50 32.84 -4.19 36.60
CA ALA A 50 31.74 -3.85 35.69
C ALA A 50 32.15 -3.83 34.20
N SER A 51 33.42 -3.58 33.88
CA SER A 51 33.93 -3.56 32.49
C SER A 51 33.91 -4.94 31.84
N TYR A 52 34.31 -6.02 32.53
CA TYR A 52 34.32 -7.37 31.97
C TYR A 52 32.91 -7.88 31.69
N ARG A 53 31.97 -7.58 32.60
CA ARG A 53 30.56 -7.87 32.39
C ARG A 53 29.99 -7.07 31.22
N LYS A 54 30.32 -5.79 31.11
CA LYS A 54 29.92 -4.94 29.98
C LYS A 54 30.44 -5.50 28.66
N ASP A 55 31.73 -5.83 28.57
CA ASP A 55 32.35 -6.31 27.33
C ASP A 55 31.78 -7.66 26.91
N PHE A 56 31.57 -8.59 27.85
CA PHE A 56 30.87 -9.85 27.58
C PHE A 56 29.48 -9.61 27.00
N LEU A 57 28.66 -8.77 27.63
CA LEU A 57 27.30 -8.48 27.16
C LEU A 57 27.29 -7.81 25.78
N VAL A 58 28.18 -6.85 25.55
CA VAL A 58 28.29 -6.17 24.24
C VAL A 58 28.67 -7.15 23.14
N GLN A 59 29.66 -8.02 23.39
CA GLN A 59 30.10 -9.01 22.40
C GLN A 59 29.05 -10.11 22.17
N GLN A 60 28.37 -10.53 23.24
CA GLN A 60 27.25 -11.49 23.14
C GLN A 60 26.13 -10.92 22.27
N MET A 61 25.73 -9.66 22.50
CA MET A 61 24.69 -8.99 21.69
C MET A 61 25.11 -8.85 20.22
N ALA A 62 26.37 -8.49 19.95
CA ALA A 62 26.89 -8.39 18.58
C ALA A 62 26.84 -9.74 17.83
N ALA A 63 27.31 -10.81 18.48
CA ALA A 63 27.30 -12.16 17.92
C ALA A 63 25.88 -12.68 17.67
N VAL A 64 24.98 -12.50 18.64
CA VAL A 64 23.57 -12.89 18.53
C VAL A 64 22.89 -12.17 17.37
N ASN A 65 23.09 -10.85 17.24
CA ASN A 65 22.51 -10.07 16.14
C ASN A 65 23.00 -10.54 14.77
N GLN A 66 24.30 -10.81 14.63
CA GLN A 66 24.86 -11.30 13.37
C GLN A 66 24.29 -12.68 12.99
N LEU A 67 24.21 -13.61 13.95
CA LEU A 67 23.65 -14.95 13.72
C LEU A 67 22.15 -14.91 13.42
N LEU A 68 21.39 -14.07 14.12
CA LEU A 68 19.96 -13.86 13.85
C LEU A 68 19.73 -13.31 12.45
N LEU A 69 20.53 -12.34 12.01
CA LEU A 69 20.44 -11.79 10.65
C LEU A 69 20.75 -12.86 9.60
N ALA A 70 21.81 -13.66 9.80
CA ALA A 70 22.15 -14.75 8.90
C ALA A 70 21.03 -15.82 8.85
N ALA A 71 20.49 -16.25 10.00
CA ALA A 71 19.42 -17.23 10.07
C ALA A 71 18.13 -16.75 9.39
N ARG A 72 17.77 -15.47 9.56
CA ARG A 72 16.63 -14.85 8.87
C ARG A 72 16.84 -14.76 7.37
N ALA A 73 18.06 -14.42 6.92
CA ALA A 73 18.39 -14.37 5.50
C ALA A 73 18.28 -15.76 4.86
N GLN A 74 18.76 -16.82 5.54
CA GLN A 74 18.61 -18.20 5.06
C GLN A 74 17.13 -18.63 5.00
N ALA A 75 16.32 -18.25 6.01
CA ALA A 75 14.88 -18.51 6.00
C ALA A 75 14.19 -17.80 4.82
N ALA A 76 14.56 -16.55 4.53
CA ALA A 76 14.02 -15.78 3.41
C ALA A 76 14.42 -16.36 2.04
N GLN A 77 15.57 -17.04 1.95
CA GLN A 77 16.03 -17.74 0.74
C GLN A 77 15.39 -19.13 0.57
N GLY A 78 14.51 -19.55 1.49
CA GLY A 78 13.87 -20.87 1.46
C GLY A 78 14.74 -22.02 1.98
N ASN A 79 15.93 -21.73 2.53
CA ASN A 79 16.81 -22.73 3.11
C ASN A 79 16.47 -22.97 4.59
N ALA A 80 15.39 -23.72 4.83
CA ALA A 80 14.84 -23.96 6.16
C ALA A 80 15.82 -24.70 7.10
N GLU A 81 16.65 -25.60 6.57
CA GLU A 81 17.61 -26.38 7.38
C GLU A 81 18.74 -25.50 7.91
N ALA A 82 19.35 -24.68 7.05
CA ALA A 82 20.41 -23.75 7.46
C ALA A 82 19.88 -22.67 8.42
N ALA A 83 18.64 -22.22 8.23
CA ALA A 83 17.97 -21.29 9.14
C ALA A 83 17.72 -21.90 10.52
N GLU A 84 17.29 -23.18 10.57
CA GLU A 84 17.08 -23.92 11.82
C GLU A 84 18.38 -24.05 12.62
N GLU A 85 19.49 -24.38 11.93
CA GLU A 85 20.81 -24.44 12.55
C GLU A 85 21.26 -23.07 13.09
N GLY A 86 21.03 -22.00 12.32
CA GLY A 86 21.35 -20.63 12.74
C GLY A 86 20.60 -20.19 14.00
N PHE A 87 19.29 -20.45 14.09
CA PHE A 87 18.51 -20.16 15.29
C PHE A 87 18.90 -21.03 16.49
N ARG A 88 19.28 -22.30 16.28
CA ARG A 88 19.82 -23.15 17.36
C ARG A 88 21.15 -22.61 17.90
N LYS A 89 22.04 -22.11 17.05
CA LYS A 89 23.30 -21.47 17.48
C LYS A 89 23.04 -20.23 18.34
N VAL A 90 22.03 -19.43 18.00
CA VAL A 90 21.61 -18.29 18.83
C VAL A 90 21.14 -18.75 20.21
N LEU A 91 20.29 -19.78 20.29
CA LEU A 91 19.79 -20.30 21.58
C LEU A 91 20.89 -20.98 22.41
N ALA A 92 21.96 -21.46 21.79
CA ALA A 92 23.13 -21.97 22.51
C ALA A 92 23.92 -20.85 23.21
N ILE A 93 23.92 -19.64 22.65
CA ILE A 93 24.61 -18.45 23.21
C ILE A 93 23.70 -17.69 24.18
N ASP A 94 22.40 -17.59 23.86
CA ASP A 94 21.37 -16.93 24.66
C ASP A 94 20.09 -17.78 24.71
N PRO A 95 19.94 -18.65 25.72
CA PRO A 95 18.77 -19.51 25.87
C PRO A 95 17.45 -18.75 26.06
N ALA A 96 17.51 -17.49 26.51
CA ALA A 96 16.33 -16.66 26.77
C ALA A 96 15.87 -15.86 25.53
N ASN A 97 16.52 -16.04 24.39
CA ASN A 97 16.24 -15.28 23.18
C ASN A 97 14.89 -15.66 22.55
N THR A 98 13.87 -14.82 22.73
CA THR A 98 12.52 -15.04 22.21
C THR A 98 12.50 -15.10 20.68
N GLN A 99 13.30 -14.27 20.00
CA GLN A 99 13.32 -14.16 18.54
C GLN A 99 13.80 -15.45 17.87
N ALA A 100 14.81 -16.11 18.43
CA ALA A 100 15.29 -17.38 17.91
C ALA A 100 14.30 -18.53 18.17
N GLY A 101 13.65 -18.54 19.35
CA GLY A 101 12.60 -19.50 19.68
C GLY A 101 11.39 -19.40 18.75
N GLU A 102 10.91 -18.18 18.50
CA GLU A 102 9.81 -17.92 17.57
C GLU A 102 10.17 -18.30 16.13
N GLY A 103 11.42 -18.02 15.70
CA GLY A 103 11.93 -18.41 14.39
C GLY A 103 11.90 -19.92 14.16
N LEU A 104 12.34 -20.70 15.15
CA LEU A 104 12.26 -22.18 15.10
C LEU A 104 10.83 -22.69 15.09
N ALA A 105 9.96 -22.12 15.93
CA ALA A 105 8.55 -22.50 15.97
C ALA A 105 7.86 -22.23 14.63
N ARG A 106 8.18 -21.10 13.98
CA ARG A 106 7.68 -20.76 12.64
C ARG A 106 8.12 -21.79 11.58
N LEU A 107 9.42 -22.10 11.52
CA LEU A 107 9.94 -23.09 10.55
C LEU A 107 9.31 -24.48 10.74
N ARG A 108 9.04 -24.90 11.98
CA ARG A 108 8.34 -26.16 12.25
C ARG A 108 6.89 -26.15 11.75
N ARG A 109 6.17 -25.06 11.97
CA ARG A 109 4.79 -24.90 11.45
C ARG A 109 4.76 -24.91 9.94
N GLU A 110 5.65 -24.18 9.27
CA GLU A 110 5.77 -24.17 7.81
C GLU A 110 6.01 -25.58 7.24
N ARG A 111 6.91 -26.36 7.85
CA ARG A 111 7.17 -27.76 7.46
C ARG A 111 5.93 -28.65 7.63
N GLN A 112 5.22 -28.53 8.75
CA GLN A 112 3.96 -29.26 8.98
C GLN A 112 2.86 -28.87 7.99
N HIS A 113 2.74 -27.58 7.67
CA HIS A 113 1.78 -27.09 6.69
C HIS A 113 2.07 -27.63 5.29
N GLU A 114 3.34 -27.68 4.88
CA GLU A 114 3.76 -28.31 3.61
C GLU A 114 3.46 -29.82 3.56
N GLU A 115 3.72 -30.55 4.65
CA GLU A 115 3.38 -31.98 4.74
C GLU A 115 1.85 -32.22 4.63
N LEU A 116 1.05 -31.43 5.34
CA LEU A 116 -0.41 -31.50 5.26
C LEU A 116 -0.94 -31.09 3.88
N LEU A 117 -0.35 -30.07 3.26
CA LEU A 117 -0.74 -29.58 1.94
C LEU A 117 -0.41 -30.61 0.86
N THR A 118 0.76 -31.24 0.93
CA THR A 118 1.13 -32.32 0.00
C THR A 118 0.24 -33.55 0.19
N ALA A 119 -0.12 -33.91 1.42
CA ALA A 119 -1.10 -34.96 1.68
C ALA A 119 -2.49 -34.61 1.13
N ALA A 120 -2.96 -33.38 1.33
CA ALA A 120 -4.23 -32.88 0.79
C ALA A 120 -4.24 -32.88 -0.75
N ARG A 121 -3.13 -32.48 -1.40
CA ARG A 121 -2.98 -32.57 -2.87
C ARG A 121 -3.07 -34.00 -3.38
N ARG A 122 -2.45 -34.96 -2.69
CA ARG A 122 -2.55 -36.38 -3.06
C ARG A 122 -3.99 -36.87 -2.95
N ALA A 123 -4.67 -36.57 -1.84
CA ALA A 123 -6.08 -36.93 -1.66
C ALA A 123 -7.01 -36.29 -2.71
N ALA A 124 -6.78 -35.01 -3.03
CA ALA A 124 -7.51 -34.30 -4.08
C ALA A 124 -7.29 -34.94 -5.46
N SER A 125 -6.05 -35.30 -5.79
CA SER A 125 -5.73 -35.98 -7.06
C SER A 125 -6.32 -37.39 -7.17
N ALA A 126 -6.61 -38.04 -6.03
CA ALA A 126 -7.28 -39.33 -5.96
C ALA A 126 -8.82 -39.23 -6.00
N GLY A 127 -9.38 -38.02 -6.12
CA GLY A 127 -10.83 -37.78 -6.09
C GLY A 127 -11.47 -37.84 -4.70
N GLU A 128 -10.67 -37.96 -3.63
CA GLU A 128 -11.14 -38.06 -2.24
C GLU A 128 -11.27 -36.66 -1.60
N GLY A 129 -12.11 -35.80 -2.20
CA GLY A 129 -12.31 -34.41 -1.75
C GLY A 129 -12.71 -34.29 -0.28
N GLU A 130 -13.53 -35.21 0.23
CA GLU A 130 -13.97 -35.25 1.62
C GLU A 130 -12.83 -35.51 2.62
N ARG A 131 -11.77 -36.23 2.22
CA ARG A 131 -10.58 -36.44 3.06
C ARG A 131 -9.59 -35.29 2.97
N ALA A 132 -9.58 -34.55 1.86
CA ALA A 132 -8.69 -33.40 1.65
C ALA A 132 -9.15 -32.15 2.43
N LEU A 133 -10.47 -31.92 2.55
CA LEU A 133 -11.04 -30.77 3.26
C LEU A 133 -10.62 -30.63 4.74
N PRO A 134 -10.66 -31.67 5.59
CA PRO A 134 -10.23 -31.54 6.99
C PRO A 134 -8.74 -31.21 7.13
N LEU A 135 -7.89 -31.74 6.24
CA LEU A 135 -6.45 -31.42 6.19
C LEU A 135 -6.23 -29.95 5.85
N LEU A 136 -6.98 -29.42 4.88
CA LEU A 136 -6.93 -28.01 4.49
C LEU A 136 -7.49 -27.08 5.56
N ASN A 137 -8.56 -27.49 6.24
CA ASN A 137 -9.12 -26.74 7.35
C ASN A 137 -8.17 -26.67 8.55
N ALA A 138 -7.38 -27.73 8.81
CA ALA A 138 -6.35 -27.70 9.85
C ALA A 138 -5.27 -26.64 9.56
N ILE A 139 -4.81 -26.54 8.30
CA ILE A 139 -3.86 -25.49 7.88
C ILE A 139 -4.51 -24.10 8.03
N LEU A 140 -5.74 -23.92 7.54
CA LEU A 140 -6.44 -22.62 7.56
C LEU A 140 -6.90 -22.17 8.95
N ALA A 141 -7.00 -23.09 9.92
CA ALA A 141 -7.28 -22.75 11.32
C ALA A 141 -6.08 -22.09 12.00
N GLU A 142 -4.85 -22.45 11.61
CA GLU A 142 -3.63 -21.83 12.13
C GLU A 142 -3.16 -20.63 11.29
N ASP A 143 -3.20 -20.74 9.97
CA ASP A 143 -2.88 -19.67 9.02
C ASP A 143 -4.04 -19.46 8.03
N SER A 144 -4.92 -18.52 8.38
CA SER A 144 -6.07 -18.16 7.56
C SER A 144 -5.69 -17.55 6.21
N SER A 145 -4.45 -17.10 6.04
CA SER A 145 -3.95 -16.41 4.84
C SER A 145 -3.22 -17.33 3.86
N HIS A 146 -3.00 -18.60 4.21
CA HIS A 146 -2.21 -19.54 3.42
C HIS A 146 -2.76 -19.75 1.99
N ALA A 147 -2.09 -19.15 0.99
CA ALA A 147 -2.59 -19.07 -0.39
C ALA A 147 -2.79 -20.45 -1.04
N GLY A 148 -1.86 -21.38 -0.82
CA GLY A 148 -1.91 -22.73 -1.39
C GLY A 148 -3.11 -23.55 -0.90
N ALA A 149 -3.41 -23.47 0.40
CA ALA A 149 -4.52 -24.19 1.01
C ALA A 149 -5.87 -23.59 0.61
N ARG A 150 -5.98 -22.25 0.52
CA ARG A 150 -7.22 -21.58 0.06
C ARG A 150 -7.54 -21.89 -1.40
N ASN A 151 -6.53 -21.93 -2.26
CA ASN A 151 -6.71 -22.26 -3.66
C ASN A 151 -7.16 -23.71 -3.82
N LEU A 152 -6.45 -24.66 -3.19
CA LEU A 152 -6.83 -26.07 -3.25
C LEU A 152 -8.20 -26.34 -2.62
N LYS A 153 -8.54 -25.65 -1.52
CA LYS A 153 -9.87 -25.73 -0.89
C LYS A 153 -10.96 -25.25 -1.84
N ARG A 154 -10.78 -24.11 -2.50
CA ARG A 154 -11.74 -23.63 -3.53
C ARG A 154 -11.85 -24.60 -4.70
N GLU A 155 -10.74 -25.16 -5.17
CA GLU A 155 -10.73 -26.15 -6.25
C GLU A 155 -11.52 -27.42 -5.90
N ILE A 156 -11.56 -27.81 -4.62
CA ILE A 156 -12.33 -28.97 -4.14
C ILE A 156 -13.79 -28.59 -3.83
N GLU A 157 -14.04 -27.45 -3.17
CA GLU A 157 -15.39 -27.01 -2.80
C GLU A 157 -16.23 -26.63 -4.01
N THR A 158 -15.64 -26.05 -5.06
CA THR A 158 -16.37 -25.65 -6.27
C THR A 158 -17.06 -26.82 -6.97
N PRO A 159 -16.39 -27.96 -7.29
CA PRO A 159 -17.05 -29.12 -7.85
C PRO A 159 -18.00 -29.80 -6.87
N LEU A 160 -17.67 -29.93 -5.59
CA LEU A 160 -18.58 -30.50 -4.57
C LEU A 160 -19.88 -29.69 -4.43
N LEU A 161 -19.78 -28.37 -4.34
CA LEU A 161 -20.93 -27.47 -4.28
C LEU A 161 -21.68 -27.50 -5.61
N ARG A 162 -20.97 -27.61 -6.74
CA ARG A 162 -21.60 -27.74 -8.06
C ARG A 162 -22.37 -29.04 -8.18
N GLU A 163 -21.85 -30.18 -7.72
CA GLU A 163 -22.55 -31.46 -7.69
C GLU A 163 -23.80 -31.38 -6.79
N GLN A 164 -23.68 -30.79 -5.59
CA GLN A 164 -24.81 -30.57 -4.69
C GLN A 164 -25.89 -29.63 -5.26
N LEU A 165 -25.49 -28.63 -6.05
CA LEU A 165 -26.42 -27.70 -6.71
C LEU A 165 -26.93 -28.22 -8.07
N GLN A 166 -26.23 -29.14 -8.72
CA GLN A 166 -26.57 -29.67 -10.05
C GLN A 166 -27.71 -30.68 -10.03
N GLU A 167 -28.11 -31.21 -8.87
CA GLU A 167 -29.32 -32.04 -8.74
C GLU A 167 -30.61 -31.30 -9.17
N ALA A 168 -30.55 -29.97 -9.39
CA ALA A 168 -31.63 -29.17 -9.97
C ALA A 168 -31.29 -28.45 -11.30
N SER A 169 -30.25 -28.86 -12.03
CA SER A 169 -29.95 -28.30 -13.37
C SER A 169 -30.25 -29.30 -14.48
N LEU A 170 -31.03 -28.88 -15.48
CA LEU A 170 -31.43 -29.74 -16.58
C LEU A 170 -30.22 -30.19 -17.43
N ARG A 171 -30.24 -31.46 -17.87
CA ARG A 171 -29.12 -32.17 -18.53
C ARG A 171 -28.54 -31.46 -19.76
N GLU A 172 -27.33 -31.85 -20.17
CA GLU A 172 -26.61 -31.44 -21.40
C GLU A 172 -27.37 -31.56 -22.74
N GLY A 173 -28.60 -32.10 -22.75
CA GLY A 173 -29.48 -32.12 -23.93
C GLY A 173 -29.89 -30.73 -24.44
N TYR A 174 -29.68 -29.68 -23.65
CA TYR A 174 -30.00 -28.29 -23.95
C TYR A 174 -29.08 -27.62 -24.98
N ALA A 175 -27.89 -28.18 -25.23
CA ALA A 175 -26.88 -27.58 -26.09
C ALA A 175 -27.02 -27.96 -27.58
N LYS A 176 -27.96 -28.84 -27.94
CA LYS A 176 -28.20 -29.17 -29.35
C LYS A 176 -28.95 -28.02 -30.01
N PRO A 177 -28.38 -27.37 -31.04
CA PRO A 177 -29.06 -26.28 -31.72
C PRO A 177 -30.26 -26.81 -32.49
N ILE A 178 -31.39 -26.12 -32.33
CA ILE A 178 -32.62 -26.42 -33.04
C ILE A 178 -33.04 -25.25 -33.92
N ASN A 179 -33.65 -25.58 -35.05
CA ASN A 179 -34.29 -24.63 -35.94
C ASN A 179 -35.80 -24.77 -35.77
N LEU A 180 -36.46 -23.69 -35.39
CA LEU A 180 -37.90 -23.67 -35.14
C LEU A 180 -38.53 -22.49 -35.86
N GLU A 181 -39.60 -22.77 -36.59
CA GLU A 181 -40.44 -21.77 -37.24
C GLU A 181 -41.89 -22.01 -36.82
N PHE A 182 -42.38 -21.17 -35.91
CA PHE A 182 -43.78 -21.17 -35.49
C PHE A 182 -44.41 -19.85 -35.92
N ARG A 183 -45.46 -19.94 -36.75
CA ARG A 183 -46.29 -18.80 -37.14
C ARG A 183 -47.67 -19.00 -36.57
N ASP A 184 -48.08 -18.10 -35.68
CA ASP A 184 -49.41 -18.13 -35.04
C ASP A 184 -49.77 -19.49 -34.40
N ALA A 185 -48.78 -20.16 -33.80
CA ALA A 185 -48.96 -21.48 -33.23
C ALA A 185 -49.43 -21.38 -31.77
N SER A 186 -50.28 -22.32 -31.31
CA SER A 186 -50.60 -22.43 -29.89
C SER A 186 -49.33 -22.70 -29.08
N VAL A 187 -49.12 -21.96 -27.99
CA VAL A 187 -47.96 -22.11 -27.10
C VAL A 187 -47.84 -23.55 -26.59
N ARG A 188 -48.98 -24.22 -26.33
CA ARG A 188 -49.01 -25.63 -25.90
C ARG A 188 -48.44 -26.55 -26.98
N MET A 189 -48.81 -26.34 -28.25
CA MET A 189 -48.30 -27.13 -29.37
C MET A 189 -46.81 -26.87 -29.63
N ALA A 190 -46.37 -25.62 -29.49
CA ALA A 190 -44.96 -25.26 -29.65
C ALA A 190 -44.08 -25.93 -28.58
N LEU A 191 -44.53 -25.91 -27.32
CA LEU A 191 -43.84 -26.57 -26.20
C LEU A 191 -43.93 -28.11 -26.28
N GLU A 192 -45.02 -28.67 -26.82
CA GLU A 192 -45.12 -30.11 -27.05
C GLU A 192 -44.20 -30.58 -28.18
N ALA A 193 -44.06 -29.81 -29.25
CA ALA A 193 -43.07 -30.08 -30.31
C ALA A 193 -41.64 -30.03 -29.77
N LEU A 194 -41.35 -29.07 -28.88
CA LEU A 194 -40.10 -29.00 -28.13
C LEU A 194 -39.92 -30.19 -27.21
N SER A 195 -40.97 -30.65 -26.52
CA SER A 195 -40.96 -31.83 -25.65
C SER A 195 -40.55 -33.10 -26.39
N ARG A 196 -41.14 -33.33 -27.58
CA ARG A 196 -40.83 -34.50 -28.43
C ARG A 196 -39.39 -34.50 -28.93
N THR A 197 -38.82 -33.32 -29.16
CA THR A 197 -37.47 -33.16 -29.72
C THR A 197 -36.39 -33.19 -28.62
N SER A 198 -36.70 -32.64 -27.44
CA SER A 198 -35.76 -32.47 -26.32
C SER A 198 -35.86 -33.53 -25.22
N GLY A 199 -36.97 -34.27 -25.16
CA GLY A 199 -37.28 -35.20 -24.07
C GLY A 199 -37.72 -34.53 -22.76
N ILE A 200 -38.06 -33.24 -22.79
CA ILE A 200 -38.51 -32.47 -21.62
C ILE A 200 -40.04 -32.47 -21.55
N ASN A 201 -40.62 -32.77 -20.39
CA ASN A 201 -42.04 -32.70 -20.12
C ASN A 201 -42.44 -31.32 -19.64
N PHE A 202 -43.40 -30.68 -20.30
CA PHE A 202 -43.97 -29.41 -19.86
C PHE A 202 -45.31 -29.63 -19.14
N ILE A 203 -45.41 -29.16 -17.91
CA ILE A 203 -46.65 -29.18 -17.11
C ILE A 203 -47.22 -27.77 -17.06
N PHE A 204 -48.47 -27.57 -17.47
CA PHE A 204 -49.12 -26.26 -17.45
C PHE A 204 -49.94 -26.08 -16.18
N ASP A 205 -49.82 -24.92 -15.54
CA ASP A 205 -50.73 -24.50 -14.48
C ASP A 205 -52.15 -24.32 -15.04
N LYS A 206 -53.17 -24.56 -14.19
CA LYS A 206 -54.60 -24.43 -14.53
C LYS A 206 -54.99 -23.03 -15.03
N ASP A 207 -54.23 -22.01 -14.63
CA ASP A 207 -54.51 -20.61 -14.93
C ASP A 207 -53.82 -20.14 -16.23
N VAL A 208 -53.17 -21.05 -16.99
CA VAL A 208 -52.60 -20.76 -18.31
C VAL A 208 -53.71 -20.82 -19.39
N PRO A 209 -54.00 -19.73 -20.12
CA PRO A 209 -54.99 -19.74 -21.19
C PRO A 209 -54.60 -20.69 -22.32
N ALA A 210 -55.56 -21.51 -22.77
CA ALA A 210 -55.32 -22.55 -23.78
C ALA A 210 -55.17 -22.00 -25.21
N ASP A 211 -55.61 -20.77 -25.45
CA ASP A 211 -55.68 -20.08 -26.73
C ASP A 211 -54.47 -19.17 -27.01
N LEU A 212 -53.48 -19.11 -26.12
CA LEU A 212 -52.27 -18.32 -26.32
C LEU A 212 -51.55 -18.73 -27.59
N ARG A 213 -51.37 -17.77 -28.50
CA ARG A 213 -50.62 -17.94 -29.75
C ARG A 213 -49.28 -17.23 -29.66
N THR A 214 -48.26 -17.86 -30.24
CA THR A 214 -46.91 -17.30 -30.30
C THR A 214 -46.35 -17.43 -31.72
N THR A 215 -45.61 -16.42 -32.13
CA THR A 215 -44.85 -16.42 -33.38
C THR A 215 -43.39 -16.32 -33.00
N VAL A 216 -42.61 -17.35 -33.34
CA VAL A 216 -41.21 -17.48 -32.96
C VAL A 216 -40.43 -18.07 -34.13
N PHE A 217 -39.39 -17.35 -34.53
CA PHE A 217 -38.44 -17.77 -35.57
C PHE A 217 -37.07 -17.89 -34.94
N LEU A 218 -36.59 -19.11 -34.75
CA LEU A 218 -35.30 -19.40 -34.13
C LEU A 218 -34.45 -20.24 -35.07
N ARG A 219 -33.23 -19.77 -35.32
CA ARG A 219 -32.22 -20.51 -36.09
C ARG A 219 -31.02 -20.73 -35.18
N ASN A 220 -30.53 -21.96 -35.11
CA ASN A 220 -29.36 -22.34 -34.31
C ASN A 220 -29.51 -21.96 -32.82
N ALA A 221 -30.73 -22.02 -32.26
CA ALA A 221 -30.98 -21.65 -30.87
C ALA A 221 -30.89 -22.87 -29.95
N GLY A 222 -30.39 -22.66 -28.73
CA GLY A 222 -30.47 -23.68 -27.68
C GLY A 222 -31.92 -23.90 -27.24
N ILE A 223 -32.25 -25.12 -26.80
CA ILE A 223 -33.60 -25.44 -26.30
C ILE A 223 -33.98 -24.52 -25.12
N ASP A 224 -33.01 -24.15 -24.27
CA ASP A 224 -33.26 -23.27 -23.13
C ASP A 224 -33.74 -21.88 -23.58
N GLU A 225 -33.01 -21.30 -24.53
CA GLU A 225 -33.27 -19.98 -25.10
C GLU A 225 -34.60 -19.98 -25.85
N ALA A 226 -34.88 -21.05 -26.60
CA ALA A 226 -36.13 -21.20 -27.33
C ALA A 226 -37.35 -21.24 -26.40
N VAL A 227 -37.27 -22.04 -25.32
CA VAL A 227 -38.33 -22.11 -24.31
C VAL A 227 -38.49 -20.76 -23.61
N ASP A 228 -37.40 -20.10 -23.20
CA ASP A 228 -37.48 -18.82 -22.48
C ASP A 228 -38.07 -17.70 -23.36
N LEU A 229 -37.77 -17.69 -24.66
CA LEU A 229 -38.35 -16.74 -25.62
C LEU A 229 -39.83 -16.98 -25.89
N ILE A 230 -40.23 -18.25 -26.07
CA ILE A 230 -41.65 -18.63 -26.26
C ILE A 230 -42.48 -18.20 -25.05
N LEU A 231 -41.97 -18.48 -23.84
CA LEU A 231 -42.65 -18.17 -22.60
C LEU A 231 -42.71 -16.65 -22.37
N ARG A 232 -41.61 -15.92 -22.51
CA ARG A 232 -41.59 -14.45 -22.34
C ARG A 232 -42.51 -13.73 -23.33
N ASN A 233 -42.53 -14.15 -24.60
CA ASN A 233 -43.41 -13.56 -25.61
C ASN A 233 -44.90 -13.77 -25.28
N SER A 234 -45.22 -14.89 -24.63
CA SER A 234 -46.59 -15.24 -24.23
C SER A 234 -46.95 -14.84 -22.79
N GLN A 235 -46.12 -14.01 -22.13
CA GLN A 235 -46.30 -13.60 -20.72
C GLN A 235 -46.39 -14.79 -19.74
N LEU A 236 -45.73 -15.89 -20.08
CA LEU A 236 -45.59 -17.07 -19.24
C LEU A 236 -44.17 -17.13 -18.66
N ARG A 237 -44.03 -17.85 -17.54
CA ARG A 237 -42.75 -18.13 -16.89
C ARG A 237 -42.65 -19.62 -16.60
N ARG A 238 -41.42 -20.10 -16.42
CA ARG A 238 -41.15 -21.51 -16.11
C ARG A 238 -40.56 -21.69 -14.71
N LYS A 239 -40.88 -22.83 -14.10
CA LYS A 239 -40.23 -23.41 -12.93
C LYS A 239 -39.67 -24.77 -13.32
N ILE A 240 -38.40 -25.01 -13.01
CA ILE A 240 -37.75 -26.29 -13.25
C ILE A 240 -38.09 -27.18 -12.05
N LEU A 241 -38.73 -28.33 -12.28
CA LEU A 241 -39.08 -29.27 -11.20
C LEU A 241 -38.05 -30.39 -11.06
N ASN A 242 -37.49 -30.85 -12.18
CA ASN A 242 -36.41 -31.82 -12.22
C ASN A 242 -35.68 -31.74 -13.57
N SER A 243 -34.71 -32.63 -13.80
CA SER A 243 -33.90 -32.67 -15.02
C SER A 243 -34.66 -32.96 -16.33
N THR A 244 -35.93 -33.35 -16.25
CA THR A 244 -36.79 -33.71 -17.39
C THR A 244 -38.16 -33.02 -17.39
N THR A 245 -38.49 -32.21 -16.40
CA THR A 245 -39.85 -31.68 -16.21
C THR A 245 -39.80 -30.20 -15.83
N VAL A 246 -40.52 -29.40 -16.61
CA VAL A 246 -40.63 -27.94 -16.45
C VAL A 246 -42.10 -27.58 -16.30
N GLN A 247 -42.43 -26.85 -15.23
CA GLN A 247 -43.76 -26.32 -15.00
C GLN A 247 -43.87 -24.91 -15.59
N VAL A 248 -44.96 -24.62 -16.30
CA VAL A 248 -45.23 -23.34 -16.96
C VAL A 248 -46.44 -22.67 -16.30
N TYR A 249 -46.32 -21.40 -15.95
CA TYR A 249 -47.35 -20.63 -15.27
C TYR A 249 -47.42 -19.18 -15.79
N PRO A 250 -48.54 -18.44 -15.59
CA PRO A 250 -48.67 -17.05 -16.01
C PRO A 250 -47.74 -16.11 -15.22
N ASP A 251 -47.15 -15.09 -15.86
CA ASP A 251 -46.27 -14.11 -15.18
C ASP A 251 -47.07 -13.05 -14.39
N THR A 252 -47.97 -13.49 -13.52
CA THR A 252 -48.72 -12.63 -12.59
C THR A 252 -47.97 -12.48 -11.25
N PRO A 253 -48.10 -11.34 -10.55
CA PRO A 253 -47.43 -11.12 -9.27
C PRO A 253 -47.81 -12.14 -8.19
N GLU A 254 -49.02 -12.69 -8.24
CA GLU A 254 -49.50 -13.74 -7.32
C GLU A 254 -48.78 -15.06 -7.59
N LYS A 255 -48.84 -15.57 -8.84
CA LYS A 255 -48.17 -16.82 -9.21
C LYS A 255 -46.65 -16.73 -9.12
N ARG A 256 -46.08 -15.54 -9.33
CA ARG A 256 -44.66 -15.30 -9.02
C ARG A 256 -44.37 -15.57 -7.55
N ARG A 257 -45.16 -15.08 -6.61
CA ARG A 257 -44.93 -15.34 -5.17
C ARG A 257 -45.08 -16.82 -4.82
N ASP A 258 -46.05 -17.51 -5.44
CA ASP A 258 -46.31 -18.93 -5.15
C ASP A 258 -45.23 -19.87 -5.70
N TYR A 259 -44.68 -19.57 -6.88
CA TYR A 259 -43.74 -20.44 -7.57
C TYR A 259 -42.27 -20.02 -7.46
N GLN A 260 -41.98 -18.76 -7.11
CA GLN A 260 -40.62 -18.27 -6.97
C GLN A 260 -39.94 -18.90 -5.75
N GLU A 261 -38.78 -19.49 -6.01
CA GLU A 261 -37.96 -20.03 -4.94
C GLU A 261 -37.19 -18.90 -4.28
N LEU A 262 -37.30 -18.87 -2.95
CA LEU A 262 -36.58 -17.94 -2.10
C LEU A 262 -35.56 -18.74 -1.30
N VAL A 263 -34.35 -18.24 -1.25
CA VAL A 263 -33.28 -18.78 -0.41
C VAL A 263 -32.95 -17.77 0.67
N VAL A 264 -32.61 -18.27 1.85
CA VAL A 264 -32.13 -17.46 2.96
C VAL A 264 -30.62 -17.61 3.02
N ARG A 265 -29.91 -16.49 3.02
CA ARG A 265 -28.45 -16.44 3.17
C ARG A 265 -28.08 -15.45 4.25
N ALA A 266 -27.23 -15.90 5.17
CA ALA A 266 -26.64 -15.06 6.20
C ALA A 266 -25.23 -14.62 5.75
N PHE A 267 -24.97 -13.32 5.84
CA PHE A 267 -23.67 -12.69 5.58
C PHE A 267 -23.10 -12.16 6.89
N TYR A 268 -21.94 -12.68 7.27
CA TYR A 268 -21.16 -12.16 8.39
C TYR A 268 -20.24 -11.06 7.86
N LEU A 269 -20.44 -9.83 8.33
CA LEU A 269 -19.65 -8.68 7.91
C LEU A 269 -18.49 -8.46 8.88
N GLN A 270 -17.28 -8.26 8.36
CA GLN A 270 -16.08 -8.10 9.18
C GLN A 270 -15.77 -6.63 9.46
N ASP A 271 -15.84 -5.79 8.42
CA ASP A 271 -15.44 -4.39 8.44
C ASP A 271 -16.62 -3.47 8.15
N ALA A 272 -17.51 -3.83 7.22
CA ALA A 272 -18.70 -3.05 6.90
C ALA A 272 -19.80 -3.20 7.97
N THR A 273 -20.53 -2.12 8.25
CA THR A 273 -21.68 -2.17 9.18
C THR A 273 -22.92 -2.73 8.49
N ALA A 274 -23.63 -3.67 9.15
CA ALA A 274 -24.86 -4.28 8.63
C ALA A 274 -25.95 -3.27 8.24
N THR A 275 -26.07 -2.15 8.97
CA THR A 275 -27.02 -1.06 8.67
C THR A 275 -26.70 -0.35 7.34
N GLN A 276 -25.42 -0.08 7.09
CA GLN A 276 -24.98 0.51 5.83
C GLN A 276 -25.23 -0.48 4.68
N MET A 277 -24.91 -1.76 4.89
CA MET A 277 -25.09 -2.78 3.87
C MET A 277 -26.55 -3.07 3.54
N GLN A 278 -27.44 -3.06 4.53
CA GLN A 278 -28.87 -3.14 4.30
C GLN A 278 -29.35 -1.99 3.41
N THR A 279 -28.87 -0.77 3.65
CA THR A 279 -29.24 0.40 2.83
C THR A 279 -28.79 0.21 1.39
N VAL A 280 -27.56 -0.25 1.16
CA VAL A 280 -27.03 -0.56 -0.18
C VAL A 280 -27.88 -1.61 -0.89
N LEU A 281 -28.19 -2.73 -0.23
CA LEU A 281 -28.96 -3.82 -0.83
C LEU A 281 -30.42 -3.47 -1.07
N LYS A 282 -31.06 -2.70 -0.18
CA LYS A 282 -32.42 -2.18 -0.38
C LYS A 282 -32.48 -1.21 -1.57
N THR A 283 -31.51 -0.31 -1.70
CA THR A 283 -31.52 0.71 -2.76
C THR A 283 -31.12 0.15 -4.13
N LEU A 284 -30.11 -0.72 -4.20
CA LEU A 284 -29.60 -1.24 -5.48
C LEU A 284 -30.34 -2.47 -5.99
N LEU A 285 -30.66 -3.43 -5.10
CA LEU A 285 -31.30 -4.70 -5.49
C LEU A 285 -32.80 -4.74 -5.18
N ARG A 286 -33.36 -3.68 -4.58
CA ARG A 286 -34.79 -3.59 -4.17
C ARG A 286 -35.23 -4.76 -3.28
N MET A 287 -34.29 -5.33 -2.53
CA MET A 287 -34.53 -6.43 -1.60
C MET A 287 -35.42 -5.97 -0.44
N LYS A 288 -36.46 -6.74 -0.11
CA LYS A 288 -37.44 -6.39 0.92
C LYS A 288 -37.16 -7.06 2.26
N ASP A 289 -36.83 -8.35 2.20
CA ASP A 289 -36.74 -9.21 3.39
C ASP A 289 -35.27 -9.30 3.86
N ILE A 290 -34.81 -8.22 4.52
CA ILE A 290 -33.47 -8.13 5.11
C ILE A 290 -33.61 -7.91 6.62
N VAL A 291 -33.04 -8.81 7.40
CA VAL A 291 -32.97 -8.76 8.86
C VAL A 291 -31.52 -8.56 9.31
N ILE A 292 -31.31 -7.67 10.27
CA ILE A 292 -29.99 -7.38 10.85
C ILE A 292 -29.97 -7.87 12.30
N ASP A 293 -28.87 -8.50 12.68
CA ASP A 293 -28.47 -8.64 14.09
C ASP A 293 -27.23 -7.77 14.32
N GLU A 294 -27.42 -6.63 15.00
CA GLU A 294 -26.36 -5.64 15.25
C GLU A 294 -25.28 -6.18 16.20
N ARG A 295 -25.64 -7.09 17.12
CA ARG A 295 -24.70 -7.65 18.10
C ARG A 295 -23.67 -8.56 17.43
N LEU A 296 -24.08 -9.25 16.37
CA LEU A 296 -23.21 -10.14 15.60
C LEU A 296 -22.71 -9.54 14.29
N ASN A 297 -23.05 -8.27 14.00
CA ASN A 297 -22.87 -7.64 12.68
C ASN A 297 -23.28 -8.58 11.52
N LEU A 298 -24.44 -9.24 11.70
CA LEU A 298 -24.93 -10.28 10.81
C LEU A 298 -26.10 -9.74 9.98
N LEU A 299 -26.01 -9.97 8.68
CA LEU A 299 -27.04 -9.59 7.72
C LEU A 299 -27.69 -10.85 7.14
N THR A 300 -28.96 -11.09 7.46
CA THR A 300 -29.74 -12.20 6.89
C THR A 300 -30.64 -11.69 5.80
N VAL A 301 -30.49 -12.24 4.60
CA VAL A 301 -31.24 -11.84 3.41
C VAL A 301 -32.08 -13.03 2.94
N ARG A 302 -33.36 -12.79 2.65
CA ARG A 302 -34.25 -13.75 2.01
C ARG A 302 -34.71 -13.21 0.66
N ASP A 303 -34.26 -13.83 -0.42
CA ASP A 303 -34.66 -13.41 -1.78
C ASP A 303 -34.42 -14.56 -2.78
N THR A 304 -34.63 -14.32 -4.06
CA THR A 304 -34.30 -15.24 -5.15
C THR A 304 -32.80 -15.63 -5.13
N PRO A 305 -32.46 -16.85 -5.57
CA PRO A 305 -31.06 -17.29 -5.68
C PRO A 305 -30.17 -16.34 -6.50
N GLU A 306 -30.73 -15.69 -7.51
CA GLU A 306 -30.01 -14.74 -8.36
C GLU A 306 -29.74 -13.41 -7.65
N ALA A 307 -30.74 -12.88 -6.94
CA ALA A 307 -30.58 -11.68 -6.13
C ALA A 307 -29.57 -11.89 -4.98
N VAL A 308 -29.61 -13.05 -4.33
CA VAL A 308 -28.64 -13.39 -3.26
C VAL A 308 -27.21 -13.51 -3.80
N ARG A 309 -26.99 -14.05 -5.00
CA ARG A 309 -25.66 -14.06 -5.64
C ARG A 309 -25.15 -12.66 -6.00
N LEU A 310 -26.06 -11.75 -6.40
CA LEU A 310 -25.70 -10.35 -6.63
C LEU A 310 -25.38 -9.63 -5.31
N ALA A 311 -26.16 -9.91 -4.26
CA ALA A 311 -25.91 -9.39 -2.93
C ALA A 311 -24.55 -9.87 -2.39
N GLU A 312 -24.20 -11.14 -2.59
CA GLU A 312 -22.88 -11.69 -2.22
C GLU A 312 -21.73 -10.92 -2.88
N LYS A 313 -21.84 -10.64 -4.18
CA LYS A 313 -20.85 -9.83 -4.90
C LYS A 313 -20.77 -8.40 -4.36
N LEU A 314 -21.92 -7.77 -4.08
CA LEU A 314 -21.95 -6.41 -3.53
C LEU A 314 -21.38 -6.34 -2.12
N VAL A 315 -21.71 -7.32 -1.27
CA VAL A 315 -21.17 -7.44 0.09
C VAL A 315 -19.65 -7.60 0.03
N ALA A 316 -19.14 -8.51 -0.80
CA ALA A 316 -17.70 -8.71 -0.97
C ALA A 316 -16.95 -7.46 -1.48
N LEU A 317 -17.62 -6.56 -2.18
CA LEU A 317 -17.03 -5.30 -2.67
C LEU A 317 -17.00 -4.18 -1.62
N HIS A 318 -17.89 -4.25 -0.63
CA HIS A 318 -18.02 -3.21 0.39
C HIS A 318 -17.45 -3.61 1.74
N ASP A 319 -17.39 -4.91 2.05
CA ASP A 319 -16.77 -5.46 3.27
C ASP A 319 -15.26 -5.57 3.08
N LEU A 320 -14.63 -4.42 2.82
CA LEU A 320 -13.19 -4.27 2.70
C LEU A 320 -12.63 -3.63 3.96
N ALA A 321 -11.49 -4.14 4.41
CA ALA A 321 -10.83 -3.66 5.60
C ALA A 321 -10.44 -2.18 5.50
N GLU A 322 -10.78 -1.42 6.55
CA GLU A 322 -10.46 -0.01 6.62
C GLU A 322 -8.94 0.21 6.68
N PRO A 323 -8.38 1.16 5.88
CA PRO A 323 -6.95 1.42 5.90
C PRO A 323 -6.52 2.09 7.22
N GLU A 324 -5.31 1.79 7.67
CA GLU A 324 -4.79 2.27 8.94
C GLU A 324 -3.32 2.67 8.82
N VAL A 325 -2.97 3.74 9.54
CA VAL A 325 -1.60 4.27 9.58
C VAL A 325 -1.13 4.38 11.03
N MET A 326 0.11 3.96 11.27
CA MET A 326 0.88 4.25 12.46
C MET A 326 1.68 5.52 12.22
N LEU A 327 1.58 6.48 13.13
CA LEU A 327 2.26 7.75 13.05
C LEU A 327 3.32 7.78 14.14
N GLU A 328 4.57 7.91 13.73
CA GLU A 328 5.71 8.09 14.61
C GLU A 328 6.08 9.57 14.59
N ILE A 329 5.99 10.24 15.73
CA ILE A 329 6.38 11.64 15.85
C ILE A 329 7.63 11.68 16.69
N GLU A 330 8.59 12.51 16.30
CA GLU A 330 9.83 12.69 17.04
C GLU A 330 9.99 14.17 17.38
N VAL A 331 10.16 14.45 18.66
CA VAL A 331 10.44 15.79 19.17
C VAL A 331 11.77 15.73 19.90
N ILE A 332 12.74 16.48 19.38
CA ILE A 332 14.06 16.64 19.97
C ILE A 332 14.20 18.10 20.40
N ASP A 333 14.53 18.33 21.67
CA ASP A 333 14.87 19.64 22.21
C ASP A 333 16.20 19.55 22.97
N VAL A 334 17.21 20.25 22.47
CA VAL A 334 18.55 20.32 23.07
C VAL A 334 18.80 21.74 23.54
N GLN A 335 19.04 21.91 24.83
CA GLN A 335 19.38 23.20 25.43
C GLN A 335 20.78 23.13 26.05
N ARG A 336 21.61 24.14 25.77
CA ARG A 336 22.94 24.32 26.34
C ARG A 336 23.08 25.72 26.88
N ASP A 337 23.48 25.82 28.14
CA ASP A 337 23.69 27.07 28.85
C ASP A 337 25.14 27.14 29.35
N ASP A 338 25.85 28.20 28.98
CA ASP A 338 27.23 28.46 29.39
C ASP A 338 27.30 29.86 30.03
N LEU A 339 27.62 29.94 31.32
CA LEU A 339 27.75 31.19 32.08
C LEU A 339 29.17 31.31 32.64
N LEU A 340 29.88 32.37 32.27
CA LEU A 340 31.18 32.73 32.83
C LEU A 340 31.12 34.10 33.51
N LYS A 341 31.43 34.12 34.81
CA LYS A 341 31.55 35.34 35.62
C LYS A 341 32.92 35.37 36.26
N LEU A 342 33.79 36.25 35.77
CA LEU A 342 35.18 36.33 36.21
C LEU A 342 35.65 37.79 36.31
N GLY A 343 35.76 38.32 37.54
CA GLY A 343 36.32 39.65 37.78
C GLY A 343 36.06 40.19 39.19
N ILE A 344 36.55 41.40 39.44
CA ILE A 344 36.43 42.07 40.75
C ILE A 344 35.18 42.94 40.75
N GLN A 345 34.27 42.65 41.69
CA GLN A 345 33.07 43.45 41.92
C GLN A 345 33.45 44.65 42.78
N TRP A 346 33.48 45.83 42.15
CA TRP A 346 33.73 47.09 42.83
C TRP A 346 32.42 47.64 43.45
N PRO A 347 32.50 48.35 44.59
CA PRO A 347 31.35 49.02 45.19
C PRO A 347 30.69 49.96 44.18
N ASN A 348 29.37 49.87 44.04
CA ASN A 348 28.57 50.70 43.12
C ASN A 348 27.93 51.92 43.81
N GLN A 349 28.12 52.07 45.13
CA GLN A 349 27.59 53.16 45.93
C GLN A 349 28.65 53.66 46.90
N LEU A 350 28.74 54.98 47.03
CA LEU A 350 29.54 55.67 48.04
C LEU A 350 28.55 56.39 48.95
N THR A 351 28.45 55.97 50.22
CA THR A 351 27.50 56.58 51.15
C THR A 351 28.23 57.55 52.05
N VAL A 352 27.84 58.81 51.99
CA VAL A 352 28.30 59.87 52.89
C VAL A 352 27.23 60.05 53.96
N VAL A 353 27.53 59.69 55.20
CA VAL A 353 26.57 59.72 56.31
C VAL A 353 27.17 60.55 57.45
N PRO A 354 26.42 61.47 58.08
CA PRO A 354 26.87 62.11 59.31
C PRO A 354 27.04 61.04 60.40
N ILE A 355 28.17 61.05 61.09
CA ILE A 355 28.46 60.16 62.22
C ILE A 355 27.89 60.85 63.47
N PRO A 356 26.77 60.38 64.04
CA PRO A 356 26.21 60.99 65.23
C PRO A 356 27.12 60.77 66.44
N SER A 357 27.10 61.72 67.36
CA SER A 357 27.85 61.65 68.61
C SER A 357 27.24 60.69 69.65
N GLY A 358 26.07 60.13 69.36
CA GLY A 358 25.36 59.13 70.16
C GLY A 358 24.49 58.19 69.30
N ALA A 359 23.59 57.42 69.92
CA ALA A 359 22.84 56.36 69.24
C ALA A 359 21.86 56.84 68.16
N ASN A 360 21.40 58.11 68.23
CA ASN A 360 20.43 58.69 67.31
C ASN A 360 21.00 59.96 66.65
N LEU A 361 20.73 60.16 65.37
CA LEU A 361 21.08 61.38 64.64
C LEU A 361 20.15 62.52 65.05
N THR A 362 20.69 63.59 65.63
CA THR A 362 19.92 64.75 66.04
C THR A 362 20.08 65.93 65.08
N LEU A 363 19.11 66.86 65.07
CA LEU A 363 19.22 68.12 64.32
C LEU A 363 20.44 68.98 64.77
N HIS A 364 20.91 68.78 66.01
CA HIS A 364 22.10 69.44 66.52
C HIS A 364 23.39 68.88 65.89
N ASP A 365 23.46 67.56 65.65
CA ASP A 365 24.59 66.93 64.96
C ASP A 365 24.71 67.42 63.51
N LEU A 366 23.58 67.68 62.83
CA LEU A 366 23.55 68.27 61.49
C LEU A 366 23.96 69.75 61.47
N ARG A 367 23.62 70.50 62.52
CA ARG A 367 23.98 71.92 62.64
C ARG A 367 25.44 72.15 63.01
N THR A 368 26.05 71.21 63.73
CA THR A 368 27.45 71.26 64.17
C THR A 368 28.37 70.37 63.33
N MET A 369 27.98 70.12 62.08
CA MET A 369 28.70 69.21 61.19
C MET A 369 30.07 69.78 60.82
N ASP A 370 31.13 69.03 61.11
CA ASP A 370 32.50 69.30 60.69
C ASP A 370 33.04 68.14 59.83
N SER A 371 34.24 68.30 59.26
CA SER A 371 34.86 67.27 58.41
C SER A 371 35.18 65.96 59.14
N ARG A 372 35.18 65.95 60.48
CA ARG A 372 35.46 64.76 61.30
C ARG A 372 34.20 63.96 61.60
N ARG A 373 33.03 64.60 61.51
CA ARG A 373 31.70 63.99 61.71
C ARG A 373 31.04 63.53 60.40
N VAL A 374 31.77 63.52 59.29
CA VAL A 374 31.31 62.97 58.02
C VAL A 374 31.96 61.61 57.79
N GLY A 375 31.16 60.57 57.85
CA GLY A 375 31.58 59.20 57.56
C GLY A 375 31.42 58.91 56.08
N VAL A 376 32.48 58.37 55.48
CA VAL A 376 32.43 57.81 54.12
C VAL A 376 32.46 56.30 54.26
N ASN A 377 31.35 55.65 53.90
CA ASN A 377 31.27 54.20 53.86
C ASN A 377 31.35 53.74 52.40
N PHE A 378 32.23 52.77 52.15
CA PHE A 378 32.32 52.03 50.90
C PHE A 378 32.35 50.54 51.21
N SER A 379 31.64 49.73 50.40
CA SER A 379 31.70 48.28 50.54
C SER A 379 33.04 47.74 50.03
N ASN A 380 33.54 46.68 50.67
CA ASN A 380 34.79 46.04 50.27
C ASN A 380 34.63 45.38 48.89
N PRO A 381 35.65 45.47 48.01
CA PRO A 381 35.62 44.76 46.74
C PRO A 381 35.66 43.24 46.96
N SER A 382 34.97 42.48 46.10
CA SER A 382 34.96 41.02 46.14
C SER A 382 35.41 40.44 44.79
N LEU A 383 36.10 39.29 44.82
CA LEU A 383 36.47 38.55 43.61
C LEU A 383 35.38 37.53 43.30
N SER A 384 34.80 37.59 42.10
CA SER A 384 33.86 36.60 41.60
C SER A 384 34.54 35.77 40.52
N ALA A 385 34.62 34.45 40.73
CA ALA A 385 35.12 33.47 39.76
C ALA A 385 34.16 32.28 39.74
N ARG A 386 33.24 32.27 38.77
CA ARG A 386 32.21 31.24 38.60
C ARG A 386 32.05 30.91 37.13
N GLN A 387 32.08 29.62 36.82
CA GLN A 387 31.74 29.10 35.50
C GLN A 387 30.69 28.01 35.69
N ASP A 388 29.50 28.21 35.13
CA ASP A 388 28.43 27.22 35.12
C ASP A 388 28.21 26.76 33.66
N THR A 389 28.20 25.45 33.45
CA THR A 389 27.82 24.83 32.17
C THR A 389 26.69 23.86 32.44
N GLY A 390 25.58 24.02 31.73
CA GLY A 390 24.39 23.18 31.78
C GLY A 390 24.05 22.64 30.39
N SER A 391 23.61 21.39 30.33
CA SER A 391 23.09 20.79 29.10
C SER A 391 21.86 19.95 29.42
N SER A 392 20.81 20.09 28.62
CA SER A 392 19.59 19.31 28.69
C SER A 392 19.23 18.77 27.31
N ASN A 393 18.71 17.55 27.26
CA ASN A 393 18.21 16.91 26.04
C ASN A 393 16.89 16.22 26.35
N LEU A 394 15.85 16.56 25.58
CA LEU A 394 14.53 15.97 25.64
C LEU A 394 14.22 15.29 24.31
N LEU A 395 14.02 13.97 24.34
CA LEU A 395 13.54 13.17 23.22
C LEU A 395 12.17 12.58 23.56
N ALA A 396 11.15 12.93 22.78
CA ALA A 396 9.84 12.32 22.84
C ALA A 396 9.51 11.62 21.52
N ASN A 397 9.13 10.34 21.59
CA ASN A 397 8.72 9.53 20.44
C ASN A 397 7.35 8.87 20.66
N PRO A 398 6.24 9.64 20.65
CA PRO A 398 4.90 9.09 20.69
C PRO A 398 4.57 8.34 19.38
N ARG A 399 3.83 7.24 19.50
CA ARG A 399 3.33 6.47 18.37
C ARG A 399 1.82 6.34 18.46
N ILE A 400 1.12 6.64 17.38
CA ILE A 400 -0.35 6.65 17.35
C ILE A 400 -0.82 5.91 16.11
N ARG A 401 -1.64 4.87 16.31
CA ARG A 401 -2.31 4.15 15.23
C ARG A 401 -3.71 4.74 15.04
N VAL A 402 -4.06 5.06 13.80
CA VAL A 402 -5.31 5.76 13.47
C VAL A 402 -5.92 5.20 12.18
N HIS A 403 -7.25 5.02 12.16
CA HIS A 403 -7.99 4.65 10.96
C HIS A 403 -8.08 5.80 9.96
N ASN A 404 -8.26 5.45 8.69
CA ASN A 404 -8.42 6.41 7.62
C ASN A 404 -9.64 7.32 7.85
N ARG A 405 -9.45 8.65 7.73
CA ARG A 405 -10.46 9.70 7.93
C ARG A 405 -11.02 9.81 9.35
N GLU A 406 -10.43 9.12 10.32
CA GLU A 406 -10.83 9.23 11.72
C GLU A 406 -9.91 10.22 12.46
N LYS A 407 -10.50 11.09 13.28
CA LYS A 407 -9.73 12.02 14.10
C LYS A 407 -9.29 11.33 15.38
N ALA A 408 -7.99 11.30 15.62
CA ALA A 408 -7.41 10.84 16.88
C ALA A 408 -6.75 12.00 17.63
N SER A 409 -6.88 12.00 18.96
CA SER A 409 -6.18 12.94 19.82
C SER A 409 -5.54 12.18 20.99
N VAL A 410 -4.28 12.47 21.28
CA VAL A 410 -3.52 11.91 22.39
C VAL A 410 -2.92 13.06 23.20
N MET A 411 -3.09 13.03 24.52
CA MET A 411 -2.48 13.98 25.44
C MET A 411 -1.68 13.20 26.47
N ILE A 412 -0.39 13.52 26.59
CA ILE A 412 0.55 12.89 27.52
C ILE A 412 1.20 14.01 28.32
N GLY A 413 0.90 14.10 29.61
CA GLY A 413 1.36 15.22 30.43
C GLY A 413 0.73 15.28 31.81
N ASP A 414 1.03 16.37 32.50
CA ASP A 414 0.57 16.67 33.86
C ASP A 414 -0.45 17.81 33.86
N LYS A 415 -1.27 17.88 34.91
CA LYS A 415 -2.18 19.01 35.15
C LYS A 415 -1.64 19.87 36.27
N LEU A 416 -1.22 21.09 35.96
CA LEU A 416 -0.71 22.03 36.95
C LEU A 416 -1.85 22.82 37.58
N PRO A 417 -1.99 22.83 38.91
CA PRO A 417 -2.93 23.71 39.59
C PRO A 417 -2.37 25.14 39.63
N ILE A 418 -3.15 26.08 39.12
CA ILE A 418 -2.95 27.52 39.22
C ILE A 418 -3.94 28.04 40.27
N VAL A 419 -3.41 28.42 41.43
CA VAL A 419 -4.21 28.97 42.52
C VAL A 419 -4.29 30.50 42.33
N THR A 420 -5.50 31.00 42.13
CA THR A 420 -5.79 32.44 42.03
C THR A 420 -6.54 32.91 43.27
N THR A 421 -6.01 33.93 43.95
CA THR A 421 -6.65 34.56 45.10
C THR A 421 -7.47 35.75 44.63
N THR A 422 -8.80 35.72 44.77
CA THR A 422 -9.64 36.89 44.53
C THR A 422 -10.07 37.49 45.87
N SER A 423 -9.77 38.77 46.09
CA SER A 423 -10.25 39.50 47.26
C SER A 423 -11.65 40.03 46.98
N THR A 424 -12.64 39.57 47.72
CA THR A 424 -14.00 40.12 47.65
C THR A 424 -14.04 41.50 48.33
N ALA A 425 -14.97 42.37 47.93
CA ALA A 425 -15.10 43.74 48.44
C ALA A 425 -15.34 43.83 49.97
N THR A 426 -15.67 42.70 50.61
CA THR A 426 -15.88 42.53 52.06
C THR A 426 -14.61 42.09 52.81
N GLY A 427 -13.46 41.95 52.14
CA GLY A 427 -12.17 41.61 52.77
C GLY A 427 -11.89 40.13 52.95
N PHE A 428 -12.71 39.23 52.38
CA PHE A 428 -12.42 37.79 52.37
C PHE A 428 -11.59 37.42 51.14
N VAL A 429 -10.50 36.69 51.36
CA VAL A 429 -9.66 36.10 50.30
C VAL A 429 -10.26 34.74 49.94
N ALA A 430 -10.76 34.60 48.71
CA ALA A 430 -11.21 33.33 48.16
C ALA A 430 -10.12 32.76 47.24
N GLU A 431 -9.79 31.48 47.41
CA GLU A 431 -8.88 30.76 46.53
C GLU A 431 -9.67 30.01 45.45
N ASN A 432 -9.31 30.21 44.18
CA ASN A 432 -9.84 29.48 43.05
C ASN A 432 -8.70 28.70 42.38
N VAL A 433 -8.85 27.38 42.31
CA VAL A 433 -7.85 26.47 41.73
C VAL A 433 -8.25 26.11 40.31
N GLN A 434 -7.49 26.57 39.31
CA GLN A 434 -7.67 26.23 37.90
C GLN A 434 -6.56 25.28 37.45
N TYR A 435 -6.88 24.20 36.73
CA TYR A 435 -5.87 23.29 36.19
C TYR A 435 -5.49 23.68 34.76
N LEU A 436 -4.18 23.70 34.49
CA LEU A 436 -3.59 23.89 33.17
C LEU A 436 -2.88 22.60 32.74
N ASP A 437 -3.25 22.04 31.59
CA ASP A 437 -2.61 20.85 31.05
C ASP A 437 -1.25 21.21 30.43
N VAL A 438 -0.18 20.53 30.85
CA VAL A 438 1.18 20.68 30.30
C VAL A 438 1.70 19.33 29.85
N GLY A 439 2.31 19.27 28.67
CA GLY A 439 2.85 18.05 28.10
C GLY A 439 2.71 18.04 26.58
N LEU A 440 2.63 16.84 26.01
CA LEU A 440 2.51 16.59 24.59
C LEU A 440 1.04 16.36 24.22
N LYS A 441 0.48 17.23 23.38
CA LYS A 441 -0.83 17.07 22.75
C LYS A 441 -0.66 16.84 21.26
N VAL A 442 -1.19 15.73 20.77
CA VAL A 442 -1.17 15.38 19.34
C VAL A 442 -2.59 15.17 18.89
N GLY A 443 -3.05 15.94 17.91
CA GLY A 443 -4.29 15.73 17.17
C GLY A 443 -3.98 15.43 15.72
N VAL A 444 -4.51 14.33 15.18
CA VAL A 444 -4.25 13.92 13.81
C VAL A 444 -5.49 13.36 13.12
N GLU A 445 -5.57 13.64 11.82
CA GLU A 445 -6.61 13.14 10.91
C GLU A 445 -5.90 12.67 9.63
N PRO A 446 -5.68 11.35 9.45
CA PRO A 446 -5.02 10.80 8.28
C PRO A 446 -6.01 10.56 7.14
N LEU A 447 -5.52 10.70 5.91
CA LEU A 447 -6.18 10.29 4.68
C LEU A 447 -5.19 9.45 3.86
N ILE A 448 -5.42 8.14 3.84
CA ILE A 448 -4.60 7.17 3.12
C ILE A 448 -5.09 7.10 1.67
N HIS A 449 -4.22 7.44 0.73
CA HIS A 449 -4.49 7.37 -0.70
C HIS A 449 -4.18 5.96 -1.24
N ALA A 450 -4.87 5.57 -2.30
CA ALA A 450 -4.59 4.33 -3.02
C ALA A 450 -3.19 4.28 -3.66
N SER A 451 -2.51 5.43 -3.80
CA SER A 451 -1.12 5.52 -4.27
C SER A 451 -0.08 5.13 -3.22
N GLY A 452 -0.49 4.79 -1.99
CA GLY A 452 0.44 4.52 -0.87
C GLY A 452 0.99 5.78 -0.20
N GLU A 453 0.36 6.92 -0.43
CA GLU A 453 0.69 8.19 0.22
C GLU A 453 -0.34 8.51 1.30
N VAL A 454 0.10 9.17 2.38
CA VAL A 454 -0.73 9.56 3.50
C VAL A 454 -0.78 11.08 3.57
N SER A 455 -1.96 11.64 3.41
CA SER A 455 -2.23 13.04 3.74
C SER A 455 -2.58 13.15 5.22
N LEU A 456 -1.95 14.08 5.94
CA LEU A 456 -2.08 14.24 7.38
C LEU A 456 -2.44 15.68 7.69
N ARG A 457 -3.56 15.87 8.41
CA ARG A 457 -3.80 17.11 9.15
C ARG A 457 -3.30 16.89 10.57
N LEU A 458 -2.28 17.64 10.97
CA LEU A 458 -1.58 17.48 12.24
C LEU A 458 -1.68 18.75 13.07
N ASN A 459 -2.04 18.58 14.34
CA ASN A 459 -1.97 19.58 15.40
C ASN A 459 -1.07 19.02 16.51
N LEU A 460 0.14 19.54 16.63
CA LEU A 460 1.13 19.09 17.62
C LEU A 460 1.46 20.24 18.56
N GLU A 461 1.25 20.03 19.86
CA GLU A 461 1.61 20.99 20.91
C GLU A 461 2.50 20.29 21.94
N VAL A 462 3.61 20.92 22.28
CA VAL A 462 4.56 20.45 23.30
C VAL A 462 4.74 21.55 24.32
N SER A 463 4.33 21.28 25.54
CA SER A 463 4.33 22.21 26.66
C SER A 463 5.19 21.66 27.78
N SER A 464 6.13 22.49 28.26
CA SER A 464 7.09 22.13 29.32
C SER A 464 7.15 23.22 30.38
N VAL A 465 7.28 22.84 31.66
CA VAL A 465 7.45 23.81 32.74
C VAL A 465 8.88 24.35 32.71
N SER A 466 9.03 25.62 32.35
CA SER A 466 10.32 26.30 32.21
C SER A 466 10.80 26.98 33.50
N GLY A 467 9.91 27.26 34.44
CA GLY A 467 10.29 27.90 35.71
C GLY A 467 9.12 28.12 36.67
N ARG A 468 9.45 28.55 37.88
CA ARG A 468 8.49 29.01 38.90
C ARG A 468 8.78 30.48 39.20
N VAL A 469 7.74 31.30 39.18
CA VAL A 469 7.80 32.73 39.49
C VAL A 469 7.00 32.96 40.76
N GLU A 470 7.65 33.43 41.82
CA GLU A 470 6.96 33.85 43.03
C GLU A 470 6.33 35.22 42.80
N THR A 471 5.02 35.33 42.99
CA THR A 471 4.33 36.61 42.92
C THR A 471 4.58 37.43 44.20
N PRO A 472 4.42 38.77 44.17
CA PRO A 472 4.56 39.62 45.36
C PRO A 472 3.67 39.22 46.55
N ASN A 473 2.60 38.44 46.28
CA ASN A 473 1.67 37.94 47.30
C ASN A 473 2.08 36.58 47.88
N GLY A 474 3.27 36.05 47.54
CA GLY A 474 3.78 34.77 48.04
C GLY A 474 3.20 33.53 47.35
N THR A 475 2.39 33.69 46.30
CA THR A 475 1.90 32.55 45.50
C THR A 475 2.91 32.18 44.41
N THR A 476 3.13 30.88 44.21
CA THR A 476 4.02 30.38 43.16
C THR A 476 3.26 30.20 41.85
N ALA A 477 3.58 31.01 40.84
CA ALA A 477 3.11 30.84 39.47
C ALA A 477 4.10 29.98 38.66
N TYR A 478 3.62 29.28 37.62
CA TYR A 478 4.46 28.46 36.74
C TYR A 478 4.64 29.15 35.39
N GLN A 479 5.87 29.23 34.90
CA GLN A 479 6.17 29.64 33.53
C GLN A 479 6.17 28.39 32.64
N VAL A 480 5.24 28.33 31.68
CA VAL A 480 5.09 27.19 30.75
C VAL A 480 5.57 27.63 29.37
N GLY A 481 6.58 26.93 28.84
CA GLY A 481 7.02 27.10 27.46
C GLY A 481 6.21 26.19 26.55
N THR A 482 5.60 26.73 25.50
CA THR A 482 4.77 25.99 24.56
C THR A 482 5.34 26.07 23.15
N ARG A 483 5.31 24.95 22.44
CA ARG A 483 5.78 24.79 21.05
C ARG A 483 4.63 24.17 20.28
N ASN A 484 4.12 24.84 19.24
CA ASN A 484 2.95 24.39 18.50
C ASN A 484 3.24 24.35 17.00
N ALA A 485 2.79 23.28 16.34
CA ALA A 485 2.81 23.11 14.90
C ALA A 485 1.43 22.62 14.41
N ASN A 486 0.81 23.40 13.52
CA ASN A 486 -0.42 23.03 12.81
C ASN A 486 -0.13 23.03 11.31
N THR A 487 -0.30 21.88 10.66
CA THR A 487 0.05 21.72 9.24
C THR A 487 -0.80 20.65 8.55
N PHE A 488 -0.86 20.76 7.23
CA PHE A 488 -1.42 19.75 6.34
C PHE A 488 -0.37 19.35 5.33
N LEU A 489 -0.03 18.07 5.31
CA LEU A 489 1.09 17.55 4.52
C LEU A 489 0.74 16.19 3.91
N ARG A 490 1.46 15.81 2.86
CA ARG A 490 1.30 14.53 2.18
C ARG A 490 2.67 13.86 2.09
N LEU A 491 2.77 12.66 2.64
CA LEU A 491 4.01 11.90 2.79
C LEU A 491 3.84 10.52 2.19
N LYS A 492 4.95 9.92 1.75
CA LYS A 492 4.99 8.51 1.39
C LYS A 492 5.07 7.64 2.64
N ASP A 493 4.69 6.38 2.49
CA ASP A 493 4.89 5.38 3.53
C ASP A 493 6.38 5.27 3.93
N GLY A 494 6.66 5.38 5.23
CA GLY A 494 8.01 5.35 5.81
C GLY A 494 8.84 6.62 5.59
N GLU A 495 8.31 7.67 4.95
CA GLU A 495 9.02 8.92 4.72
C GLU A 495 9.04 9.79 5.99
N THR A 496 10.23 10.02 6.54
CA THR A 496 10.42 10.96 7.65
C THR A 496 10.50 12.38 7.11
N GLN A 497 9.54 13.23 7.50
CA GLN A 497 9.53 14.64 7.14
C GLN A 497 9.73 15.51 8.38
N VAL A 498 10.68 16.44 8.29
CA VAL A 498 10.83 17.51 9.29
C VAL A 498 9.69 18.51 9.10
N LEU A 499 8.90 18.69 10.16
CA LEU A 499 7.74 19.58 10.22
C LEU A 499 8.18 21.01 10.51
N ALA A 500 9.05 21.15 11.50
CA ALA A 500 9.52 22.42 12.00
C ALA A 500 10.86 22.22 12.71
N GLY A 501 11.71 23.25 12.66
CA GLY A 501 12.94 23.32 13.43
C GLY A 501 13.22 24.76 13.86
N LEU A 502 13.82 24.93 15.02
CA LEU A 502 14.23 26.23 15.54
C LEU A 502 15.60 26.09 16.19
N ILE A 503 16.54 26.91 15.75
CA ILE A 503 17.82 27.10 16.43
C ILE A 503 17.83 28.53 16.96
N SER A 504 17.92 28.65 18.28
CA SER A 504 18.02 29.93 18.98
C SER A 504 19.40 29.99 19.65
N ASP A 505 20.18 30.99 19.30
CA ASP A 505 21.52 31.21 19.85
C ASP A 505 21.56 32.63 20.45
N GLN A 506 21.73 32.71 21.77
CA GLN A 506 21.68 33.96 22.52
C GLN A 506 22.99 34.20 23.28
N ASP A 507 23.75 35.16 22.78
CA ASP A 507 24.93 35.71 23.45
C ASP A 507 24.58 36.98 24.24
N ARG A 508 24.83 36.97 25.55
CA ARG A 508 24.71 38.12 26.44
C ARG A 508 26.01 38.38 27.15
N LYS A 509 26.70 39.44 26.74
CA LYS A 509 27.90 39.95 27.40
C LYS A 509 27.55 41.21 28.16
N SER A 510 27.84 41.23 29.45
CA SER A 510 27.64 42.39 30.31
C SER A 510 28.87 42.58 31.17
N ALA A 511 29.25 43.82 31.45
CA ALA A 511 30.37 44.10 32.33
C ALA A 511 29.99 45.23 33.29
N THR A 512 30.29 45.05 34.56
CA THR A 512 30.17 46.13 35.56
C THR A 512 31.58 46.50 36.00
N GLY A 513 31.93 47.79 36.05
CA GLY A 513 33.29 48.20 36.39
C GLY A 513 33.38 49.66 36.79
N VAL A 514 34.56 50.06 37.26
CA VAL A 514 34.84 51.44 37.67
C VAL A 514 34.91 52.33 36.42
N PRO A 515 34.16 53.45 36.36
CA PRO A 515 34.22 54.39 35.23
C PRO A 515 35.65 54.86 34.97
N GLY A 516 36.07 54.92 33.70
CA GLY A 516 37.44 55.27 33.30
C GLY A 516 38.43 54.11 33.41
N LEU A 517 38.66 53.58 34.62
CA LEU A 517 39.66 52.52 34.85
C LEU A 517 39.31 51.20 34.17
N SER A 518 38.02 50.86 34.06
CA SER A 518 37.56 49.63 33.38
C SER A 518 37.84 49.62 31.86
N GLN A 519 38.10 50.79 31.26
CA GLN A 519 38.30 50.94 29.81
C GLN A 519 39.79 50.90 29.40
N LEU A 520 40.71 50.85 30.38
CA LEU A 520 42.14 50.81 30.08
C LEU A 520 42.51 49.48 29.38
N PRO A 521 43.31 49.53 28.28
CA PRO A 521 43.83 48.32 27.67
C PRO A 521 44.68 47.55 28.68
N LEU A 522 44.57 46.22 28.69
CA LEU A 522 45.25 45.26 29.60
C LEU A 522 44.83 45.33 31.08
N LEU A 523 44.77 46.53 31.68
CA LEU A 523 44.47 46.71 33.11
C LEU A 523 42.97 46.77 33.41
N GLY A 524 42.12 47.05 32.43
CA GLY A 524 40.67 47.20 32.61
C GLY A 524 39.98 45.97 33.21
N ARG A 525 40.55 44.76 33.05
CA ARG A 525 40.03 43.50 33.62
C ARG A 525 40.15 43.43 35.14
N LEU A 526 41.07 44.16 35.76
CA LEU A 526 41.18 44.26 37.22
C LEU A 526 40.12 45.22 37.79
N PHE A 527 39.63 46.14 36.96
CA PHE A 527 38.65 47.18 37.34
C PHE A 527 37.24 46.90 36.81
N SER A 528 36.98 45.68 36.32
CA SER A 528 35.68 45.25 35.82
C SER A 528 35.37 43.79 36.18
N ALA A 529 34.09 43.47 36.17
CA ALA A 529 33.51 42.15 36.35
C ALA A 529 32.64 41.82 35.12
N PRO A 530 33.22 41.21 34.07
CA PRO A 530 32.45 40.67 32.96
C PRO A 530 31.62 39.46 33.38
N GLN A 531 30.43 39.39 32.83
CA GLN A 531 29.48 38.28 32.87
C GLN A 531 29.07 37.98 31.43
N ASP A 532 29.56 36.83 30.94
CA ASP A 532 29.27 36.29 29.62
C ASP A 532 28.31 35.12 29.79
N SER A 533 27.15 35.19 29.16
CA SER A 533 26.12 34.15 29.17
C SER A 533 25.81 33.78 27.73
N HIS A 534 25.92 32.50 27.40
CA HIS A 534 25.61 31.95 26.08
C HIS A 534 24.58 30.83 26.25
N THR A 535 23.42 31.01 25.65
CA THR A 535 22.31 30.04 25.70
C THR A 535 21.96 29.63 24.28
N LYS A 536 22.08 28.32 24.00
CA LYS A 536 21.74 27.73 22.72
C LYS A 536 20.62 26.72 22.87
N THR A 537 19.58 26.84 22.06
CA THR A 537 18.43 25.92 22.03
C THR A 537 18.19 25.44 20.61
N GLU A 538 18.10 24.11 20.43
CA GLU A 538 17.84 23.47 19.14
C GLU A 538 16.62 22.56 19.27
N ILE A 539 15.60 22.83 18.48
CA ILE A 539 14.36 22.07 18.46
C ILE A 539 14.13 21.50 17.06
N VAL A 540 13.80 20.22 16.97
CA VAL A 540 13.42 19.55 15.73
C VAL A 540 12.16 18.73 15.97
N LEU A 541 11.16 18.94 15.12
CA LEU A 541 9.92 18.16 15.10
C LEU A 541 9.84 17.43 13.77
N SER A 542 9.72 16.11 13.81
CA SER A 542 9.55 15.29 12.61
C SER A 542 8.41 14.29 12.76
N ILE A 543 7.89 13.81 11.64
CA ILE A 543 6.86 12.79 11.58
C ILE A 543 7.19 11.76 10.51
N THR A 544 6.90 10.50 10.80
CA THR A 544 7.05 9.38 9.88
C THR A 544 5.75 8.57 9.89
N PRO A 545 4.97 8.55 8.80
CA PRO A 545 3.82 7.66 8.69
C PRO A 545 4.29 6.27 8.27
N ARG A 546 3.67 5.24 8.84
CA ARG A 546 3.83 3.84 8.46
C ARG A 546 2.46 3.23 8.23
N ILE A 547 2.14 2.89 7.00
CA ILE A 547 0.87 2.25 6.64
C ILE A 547 0.89 0.82 7.21
N VAL A 548 0.03 0.56 8.19
CA VAL A 548 -0.13 -0.78 8.77
C VAL A 548 -1.02 -1.63 7.87
N ARG A 549 -2.05 -0.99 7.30
CA ARG A 549 -2.97 -1.60 6.34
C ARG A 549 -3.26 -0.61 5.22
N GLY A 550 -2.87 -0.97 4.00
CA GLY A 550 -3.07 -0.12 2.83
C GLY A 550 -4.51 -0.09 2.35
N ALA A 551 -4.86 0.98 1.61
CA ALA A 551 -6.10 1.02 0.86
C ALA A 551 -6.06 -0.05 -0.23
N GLN A 552 -6.79 -1.15 -0.02
CA GLN A 552 -6.95 -2.17 -1.04
C GLN A 552 -7.74 -1.55 -2.20
N ARG A 553 -7.08 -1.37 -3.34
CA ARG A 553 -7.77 -1.11 -4.59
C ARG A 553 -8.22 -2.48 -5.10
N PRO A 554 -9.52 -2.77 -5.24
CA PRO A 554 -9.94 -3.87 -6.07
C PRO A 554 -9.26 -3.65 -7.42
N GLU A 555 -8.49 -4.64 -7.89
CA GLU A 555 -7.78 -4.53 -9.17
C GLU A 555 -8.73 -3.96 -10.22
N SER A 556 -8.19 -3.18 -11.16
CA SER A 556 -8.92 -2.53 -12.26
C SER A 556 -9.52 -3.53 -13.26
N GLN A 557 -10.00 -4.68 -12.78
CA GLN A 557 -10.98 -5.47 -13.45
C GLN A 557 -12.24 -4.60 -13.58
N PRO A 558 -12.85 -4.50 -14.76
CA PRO A 558 -14.17 -3.93 -14.86
C PRO A 558 -15.09 -4.78 -13.99
N LEU A 559 -15.39 -4.29 -12.79
CA LEU A 559 -16.42 -4.80 -11.89
C LEU A 559 -17.82 -4.51 -12.44
N GLU A 560 -17.94 -4.48 -13.77
CA GLU A 560 -19.19 -4.46 -14.47
C GLU A 560 -19.73 -5.90 -14.46
N PHE A 561 -20.72 -6.12 -13.63
CA PHE A 561 -21.50 -7.35 -13.65
C PHE A 561 -22.92 -7.02 -14.06
N TRP A 562 -23.49 -7.89 -14.91
CA TRP A 562 -24.89 -7.79 -15.30
C TRP A 562 -25.78 -8.00 -14.06
N SER A 563 -26.65 -7.03 -13.79
CA SER A 563 -27.64 -7.09 -12.71
C SER A 563 -29.04 -7.48 -13.20
N GLY A 564 -29.26 -7.52 -14.52
CA GLY A 564 -30.53 -7.85 -15.15
C GLY A 564 -31.28 -6.62 -15.68
N THR A 565 -32.60 -6.71 -15.72
CA THR A 565 -33.48 -5.60 -16.09
C THR A 565 -34.21 -5.07 -14.85
N GLU A 566 -34.81 -3.88 -14.94
CA GLU A 566 -35.57 -3.31 -13.82
C GLU A 566 -36.68 -4.25 -13.30
N ASN A 567 -37.23 -5.09 -14.18
CA ASN A 567 -38.31 -6.03 -13.87
C ASN A 567 -37.82 -7.43 -13.48
N GLY A 568 -36.52 -7.70 -13.53
CA GLY A 568 -35.97 -9.02 -13.24
C GLY A 568 -34.46 -9.03 -13.12
N LEU A 569 -33.98 -9.34 -11.91
CA LEU A 569 -32.57 -9.54 -11.64
C LEU A 569 -32.07 -10.78 -12.40
N ASN A 570 -30.93 -10.67 -13.08
CA ASN A 570 -30.30 -11.78 -13.80
C ASN A 570 -28.79 -11.59 -13.79
N THR A 571 -28.05 -12.68 -13.55
CA THR A 571 -26.58 -12.63 -13.49
C THR A 571 -25.91 -12.78 -14.85
N ARG A 572 -26.69 -13.00 -15.92
CA ARG A 572 -26.22 -13.17 -17.30
C ARG A 572 -27.13 -12.39 -18.25
N PRO A 573 -26.59 -11.74 -19.29
CA PRO A 573 -27.41 -11.11 -20.31
C PRO A 573 -28.08 -12.17 -21.17
N LEU A 574 -29.34 -11.94 -21.54
CA LEU A 574 -30.04 -12.79 -22.50
C LEU A 574 -29.45 -12.52 -23.89
N ARG A 575 -28.58 -13.40 -24.38
CA ARG A 575 -28.03 -13.35 -25.73
C ARG A 575 -28.34 -14.69 -26.38
N LEU A 576 -28.93 -14.63 -27.57
CA LEU A 576 -29.00 -15.80 -28.44
C LEU A 576 -27.57 -16.22 -28.77
N SER A 577 -27.24 -17.48 -28.55
CA SER A 577 -25.93 -18.01 -28.86
C SER A 577 -25.70 -18.02 -30.37
N SER A 578 -25.21 -16.93 -30.96
CA SER A 578 -24.74 -16.94 -32.35
C SER A 578 -23.42 -17.70 -32.44
N ASP A 579 -23.50 -18.95 -32.88
CA ASP A 579 -22.40 -19.81 -33.31
C ASP A 579 -21.21 -19.98 -32.34
N LYS A 580 -21.17 -21.14 -31.70
CA LYS A 580 -19.95 -21.94 -31.73
C LYS A 580 -20.04 -22.95 -32.88
N GLN A 581 -19.94 -22.50 -34.12
CA GLN A 581 -19.63 -23.35 -35.26
C GLN A 581 -19.01 -22.55 -36.41
N GLY A 582 -18.04 -23.14 -37.09
CA GLY A 582 -17.64 -22.72 -38.44
C GLY A 582 -16.34 -21.91 -38.56
N LYS A 583 -15.18 -22.53 -38.28
CA LYS A 583 -14.12 -22.44 -39.30
C LYS A 583 -14.69 -23.11 -40.55
N ASP A 584 -14.59 -22.45 -41.69
CA ASP A 584 -15.10 -22.86 -43.01
C ASP A 584 -16.55 -22.46 -43.35
N ALA A 585 -16.80 -21.15 -43.45
CA ALA A 585 -17.73 -20.64 -44.45
C ALA A 585 -17.31 -19.22 -44.85
N LYS A 586 -16.80 -19.07 -46.08
CA LYS A 586 -16.55 -17.75 -46.69
C LYS A 586 -17.89 -17.05 -46.94
N PRO A 587 -18.08 -15.80 -46.50
CA PRO A 587 -19.28 -15.04 -46.85
C PRO A 587 -19.22 -14.58 -48.30
N LEU A 588 -20.33 -14.80 -49.02
CA LEU A 588 -20.65 -14.10 -50.26
C LEU A 588 -20.94 -12.62 -49.96
N GLN A 589 -20.60 -11.82 -50.95
CA GLN A 589 -20.41 -10.38 -50.90
C GLN A 589 -21.70 -9.62 -51.25
N ASN A 590 -21.87 -8.47 -50.57
CA ASN A 590 -22.73 -7.31 -50.83
C ASN A 590 -24.24 -7.40 -50.51
N ALA A 591 -24.68 -6.56 -49.55
CA ALA A 591 -25.30 -5.27 -49.89
C ALA A 591 -25.45 -4.38 -48.64
N GLU A 592 -24.93 -3.17 -48.80
CA GLU A 592 -24.94 -1.99 -47.94
C GLU A 592 -26.32 -1.60 -47.36
N LEU A 593 -26.35 -1.17 -46.09
CA LEU A 593 -27.18 -0.09 -45.55
C LEU A 593 -26.54 0.38 -44.22
N ALA A 594 -26.07 1.63 -44.17
CA ALA A 594 -25.30 2.26 -43.09
C ALA A 594 -26.20 2.97 -42.03
N PRO A 595 -25.68 3.78 -41.07
CA PRO A 595 -25.13 3.45 -39.74
C PRO A 595 -25.91 4.16 -38.57
N PRO A 596 -25.45 4.15 -37.27
CA PRO A 596 -24.52 5.20 -36.81
C PRO A 596 -23.47 4.83 -35.71
N ALA A 597 -22.45 5.70 -35.65
CA ALA A 597 -21.33 5.96 -34.72
C ALA A 597 -21.38 5.41 -33.27
N GLY A 598 -20.26 5.13 -32.57
CA GLY A 598 -18.84 5.26 -32.90
C GLY A 598 -17.93 5.04 -31.66
N VAL A 599 -16.71 4.54 -31.89
CA VAL A 599 -15.46 4.72 -31.09
C VAL A 599 -14.31 4.53 -32.11
N PRO A 600 -13.26 5.38 -32.16
CA PRO A 600 -12.23 5.29 -33.20
C PRO A 600 -11.24 4.15 -32.92
N GLU A 601 -11.41 3.01 -33.58
CA GLU A 601 -10.31 2.05 -33.79
C GLU A 601 -9.34 2.63 -34.82
N GLN A 602 -8.09 2.87 -34.42
CA GLN A 602 -7.04 3.29 -35.36
C GLN A 602 -6.72 2.11 -36.29
N PRO A 603 -6.87 2.25 -37.62
CA PRO A 603 -6.63 1.16 -38.55
C PRO A 603 -5.12 0.87 -38.69
N LEU A 604 -4.79 -0.36 -39.09
CA LEU A 604 -3.43 -0.76 -39.49
C LEU A 604 -2.94 0.18 -40.61
N GLN A 605 -1.81 0.85 -40.38
CA GLN A 605 -1.19 1.77 -41.33
C GLN A 605 0.16 1.23 -41.79
N LEU A 606 0.38 1.23 -43.10
CA LEU A 606 1.65 0.91 -43.75
C LEU A 606 2.16 2.18 -44.43
N VAL A 607 3.38 2.58 -44.12
CA VAL A 607 3.99 3.81 -44.63
C VAL A 607 5.34 3.48 -45.25
N TRP A 608 5.52 3.89 -46.49
CA TRP A 608 6.82 3.86 -47.18
C TRP A 608 7.68 5.05 -46.77
N GLY A 609 8.94 4.80 -46.47
CA GLY A 609 9.98 5.81 -46.23
C GLY A 609 11.10 5.66 -47.25
N GLY A 610 11.48 6.76 -47.91
CA GLY A 610 12.55 6.79 -48.89
C GLY A 610 12.45 7.97 -49.87
N PRO A 611 13.39 8.11 -50.81
CA PRO A 611 13.39 9.20 -51.79
C PRO A 611 12.35 8.98 -52.90
N ASN A 612 11.52 9.99 -53.16
CA ASN A 612 10.47 9.97 -54.18
C ASN A 612 10.98 10.39 -55.58
N GLN A 613 12.24 10.81 -55.70
CA GLN A 613 12.92 11.12 -56.95
C GLN A 613 14.36 10.58 -56.94
N VAL A 614 14.75 9.87 -57.99
CA VAL A 614 16.08 9.25 -58.17
C VAL A 614 16.54 9.41 -59.61
N ASN A 615 17.85 9.40 -59.86
CA ASN A 615 18.39 9.49 -61.22
C ASN A 615 18.64 8.09 -61.81
N VAL A 616 18.64 7.95 -63.14
CA VAL A 616 18.97 6.68 -63.82
C VAL A 616 20.35 6.19 -63.37
N GLY A 617 20.44 4.92 -62.98
CA GLY A 617 21.65 4.25 -62.50
C GLY A 617 21.91 4.36 -60.99
N GLN A 618 21.17 5.21 -60.27
CA GLN A 618 21.34 5.42 -58.84
C GLN A 618 20.70 4.28 -58.01
N GLU A 619 21.43 3.81 -57.00
CA GLU A 619 20.89 2.92 -55.97
C GLU A 619 20.28 3.70 -54.81
N PHE A 620 19.12 3.27 -54.33
CA PHE A 620 18.39 3.89 -53.23
C PHE A 620 17.70 2.84 -52.36
N GLN A 621 17.33 3.25 -51.15
CA GLN A 621 16.67 2.37 -50.17
C GLN A 621 15.24 2.84 -49.90
N LEU A 622 14.30 1.88 -49.86
CA LEU A 622 12.92 2.07 -49.43
C LEU A 622 12.63 1.21 -48.21
N SER A 623 12.21 1.82 -47.12
CA SER A 623 11.78 1.12 -45.89
C SER A 623 10.26 1.11 -45.79
N LEU A 624 9.67 -0.04 -45.44
CA LEU A 624 8.24 -0.19 -45.19
C LEU A 624 7.99 -0.30 -43.69
N ARG A 625 7.37 0.73 -43.10
CA ARG A 625 7.06 0.78 -41.67
C ARG A 625 5.58 0.43 -41.44
N MET A 626 5.30 -0.37 -40.42
CA MET A 626 3.95 -0.79 -40.06
C MET A 626 3.59 -0.27 -38.67
N ARG A 627 2.39 0.31 -38.55
CA ARG A 627 1.75 0.67 -37.29
C ARG A 627 0.43 -0.09 -37.15
N ALA A 628 0.29 -0.93 -36.13
CA ALA A 628 -0.87 -1.80 -35.95
C ALA A 628 -1.29 -1.94 -34.47
N PRO A 629 -2.60 -2.06 -34.17
CA PRO A 629 -3.09 -2.33 -32.82
C PRO A 629 -2.73 -3.76 -32.36
N GLU A 630 -2.77 -3.97 -31.04
CA GLU A 630 -2.26 -5.17 -30.33
C GLU A 630 -2.84 -6.52 -30.83
N ASN A 631 -4.03 -6.51 -31.45
CA ASN A 631 -4.71 -7.70 -31.95
C ASN A 631 -4.84 -7.77 -33.49
N ALA A 632 -4.05 -6.98 -34.24
CA ALA A 632 -4.14 -6.97 -35.70
C ALA A 632 -3.64 -8.27 -36.33
N GLN A 633 -4.51 -8.99 -37.04
CA GLN A 633 -4.10 -10.13 -37.88
C GLN A 633 -3.51 -9.63 -39.20
N VAL A 634 -2.19 -9.72 -39.36
CA VAL A 634 -1.48 -9.33 -40.58
C VAL A 634 -1.58 -10.46 -41.61
N GLN A 635 -2.15 -10.17 -42.78
CA GLN A 635 -2.20 -11.13 -43.89
C GLN A 635 -0.89 -11.12 -44.69
N PRO A 636 -0.55 -12.21 -45.41
CA PRO A 636 0.62 -12.24 -46.28
C PRO A 636 0.53 -11.18 -47.38
N MET A 637 1.54 -10.32 -47.47
CA MET A 637 1.57 -9.18 -48.37
C MET A 637 2.45 -9.46 -49.59
N GLN A 638 2.11 -8.87 -50.73
CA GLN A 638 2.94 -8.89 -51.93
C GLN A 638 3.24 -7.47 -52.40
N ILE A 639 4.51 -7.15 -52.63
CA ILE A 639 4.92 -5.88 -53.23
C ILE A 639 5.11 -6.12 -54.72
N LEU A 640 4.37 -5.36 -55.54
CA LEU A 640 4.48 -5.32 -56.99
C LEU A 640 5.27 -4.07 -57.39
N TYR A 641 6.23 -4.25 -58.30
CA TYR A 641 7.01 -3.17 -58.91
C TYR A 641 7.22 -3.45 -60.41
N ASP A 642 7.59 -2.43 -61.17
CA ASP A 642 7.90 -2.56 -62.60
C ASP A 642 9.40 -2.82 -62.82
N PRO A 643 9.81 -4.04 -63.27
CA PRO A 643 11.21 -4.39 -63.48
C PRO A 643 11.85 -3.68 -64.69
N ALA A 644 11.06 -3.06 -65.58
CA ALA A 644 11.62 -2.28 -66.68
C ALA A 644 12.25 -0.95 -66.20
N VAL A 645 11.88 -0.51 -64.99
CA VAL A 645 12.26 0.79 -64.44
C VAL A 645 13.06 0.67 -63.15
N LEU A 646 12.75 -0.33 -62.32
CA LEU A 646 13.38 -0.55 -61.02
C LEU A 646 13.88 -1.99 -60.88
N GLU A 647 15.14 -2.16 -60.53
CA GLU A 647 15.73 -3.45 -60.17
C GLU A 647 15.88 -3.53 -58.65
N VAL A 648 15.41 -4.62 -58.02
CA VAL A 648 15.63 -4.86 -56.59
C VAL A 648 16.96 -5.59 -56.44
N SER A 649 17.96 -4.92 -55.88
CA SER A 649 19.30 -5.49 -55.69
C SER A 649 19.41 -6.31 -54.40
N GLU A 650 18.72 -5.89 -53.34
CA GLU A 650 18.78 -6.53 -52.04
C GLU A 650 17.47 -6.35 -51.27
N VAL A 651 17.04 -7.39 -50.56
CA VAL A 651 15.87 -7.36 -49.68
C VAL A 651 16.33 -7.68 -48.27
N GLN A 652 16.27 -6.69 -47.38
CA GLN A 652 16.63 -6.84 -45.97
C GLN A 652 15.36 -6.91 -45.12
N GLN A 653 15.30 -7.89 -44.21
CA GLN A 653 14.19 -8.03 -43.27
C GLN A 653 14.28 -6.95 -42.19
N GLY A 654 13.16 -6.28 -41.88
CA GLY A 654 13.09 -5.32 -40.78
C GLY A 654 12.90 -5.99 -39.42
N GLU A 655 13.03 -5.23 -38.33
CA GLU A 655 12.95 -5.73 -36.94
C GLU A 655 11.61 -6.44 -36.61
N LEU A 656 10.50 -6.03 -37.23
CA LEU A 656 9.21 -6.73 -37.07
C LEU A 656 9.18 -8.06 -37.84
N ALA A 657 10.02 -8.24 -38.85
CA ALA A 657 10.17 -9.48 -39.62
C ALA A 657 11.30 -10.39 -39.06
N ALA A 658 12.39 -9.84 -38.53
CA ALA A 658 13.47 -10.56 -37.84
C ALA A 658 13.09 -10.89 -36.38
N GLY A 659 13.12 -12.16 -35.98
CA GLY A 659 12.69 -12.58 -34.63
C GLY A 659 13.80 -13.10 -33.76
N GLU A 660 13.72 -12.85 -32.44
CA GLU A 660 14.50 -13.61 -31.46
C GLU A 660 14.12 -15.10 -31.58
N GLY A 661 15.07 -15.94 -32.00
CA GLY A 661 14.90 -17.40 -32.03
C GLY A 661 15.01 -18.09 -33.40
N GLY A 662 15.65 -17.48 -34.41
CA GLY A 662 16.21 -18.22 -35.55
C GLY A 662 15.22 -18.90 -36.51
N ALA A 663 13.91 -18.65 -36.39
CA ALA A 663 12.91 -19.04 -37.38
C ALA A 663 12.63 -17.85 -38.31
N ASP A 664 13.21 -17.90 -39.50
CA ASP A 664 13.19 -16.85 -40.53
C ASP A 664 11.74 -16.51 -40.95
N ALA A 665 11.33 -15.24 -40.86
CA ALA A 665 10.10 -14.80 -41.51
C ALA A 665 10.34 -14.90 -43.01
N GLY A 666 9.59 -15.75 -43.71
CA GLY A 666 9.84 -16.06 -45.12
C GLY A 666 9.58 -14.86 -46.04
N VAL A 667 10.55 -13.96 -46.15
CA VAL A 667 10.62 -12.99 -47.24
C VAL A 667 11.17 -13.73 -48.45
N VAL A 668 10.28 -14.17 -49.32
CA VAL A 668 10.66 -14.88 -50.54
C VAL A 668 10.73 -13.86 -51.67
N PHE A 669 11.94 -13.60 -52.15
CA PHE A 669 12.18 -12.82 -53.36
C PHE A 669 12.22 -13.77 -54.57
N ASP A 670 11.27 -13.60 -55.48
CA ASP A 670 11.23 -14.36 -56.72
C ASP A 670 11.63 -13.43 -57.88
N ASN A 671 12.90 -13.55 -58.30
CA ASN A 671 13.52 -12.71 -59.31
C ASN A 671 12.83 -12.84 -60.69
N GLY A 672 12.07 -13.92 -60.93
CA GLY A 672 11.32 -14.13 -62.18
C GLY A 672 9.90 -13.57 -62.17
N SER A 673 9.30 -13.36 -60.99
CA SER A 673 7.84 -13.16 -60.85
C SER A 673 7.39 -11.71 -60.66
N LYS A 674 8.30 -10.73 -60.59
CA LYS A 674 8.00 -9.31 -60.35
C LYS A 674 7.30 -9.04 -59.00
N ARG A 675 7.50 -9.90 -57.99
CA ARG A 675 6.84 -9.77 -56.68
C ARG A 675 7.78 -10.08 -55.53
N VAL A 676 7.69 -9.27 -54.47
CA VAL A 676 8.28 -9.61 -53.15
C VAL A 676 7.16 -10.11 -52.26
N LYS A 677 7.21 -11.35 -51.77
CA LYS A 677 6.20 -11.91 -50.86
C LYS A 677 6.69 -11.87 -49.42
N ILE A 678 5.84 -11.42 -48.51
CA ILE A 678 6.14 -11.31 -47.09
C ILE A 678 5.02 -12.01 -46.32
N ASP A 679 5.36 -13.08 -45.60
CA ASP A 679 4.41 -13.83 -44.76
C ASP A 679 4.74 -13.61 -43.27
N LEU A 680 3.91 -12.80 -42.59
CA LEU A 680 3.99 -12.52 -41.17
C LEU A 680 2.96 -13.32 -40.34
N SER A 681 2.15 -14.17 -41.00
CA SER A 681 0.98 -14.82 -40.39
C SER A 681 1.32 -15.87 -39.31
N LYS A 682 2.55 -16.37 -39.30
CA LYS A 682 3.01 -17.41 -38.36
C LYS A 682 3.75 -16.87 -37.13
N ARG A 683 3.95 -15.55 -37.02
CA ARG A 683 4.70 -14.94 -35.91
C ARG A 683 3.75 -14.55 -34.76
N LYS A 684 4.08 -14.97 -33.53
CA LYS A 684 3.46 -14.44 -32.30
C LYS A 684 4.07 -13.06 -32.04
N LEU A 685 3.29 -12.00 -32.24
CA LEU A 685 3.74 -10.61 -32.10
C LEU A 685 3.67 -10.16 -30.62
N PRO A 686 4.62 -9.36 -30.11
CA PRO A 686 4.67 -8.92 -28.71
C PRO A 686 3.52 -7.96 -28.37
N GLY A 687 2.93 -8.12 -27.17
CA GLY A 687 1.67 -7.49 -26.71
C GLY A 687 1.77 -6.00 -26.32
N ALA A 688 2.24 -5.15 -27.22
CA ALA A 688 2.07 -3.71 -27.15
C ALA A 688 1.95 -3.16 -28.58
N SER A 689 1.19 -2.07 -28.79
CA SER A 689 0.98 -1.42 -30.10
C SER A 689 2.22 -1.49 -31.00
N LEU A 690 2.09 -2.17 -32.14
CA LEU A 690 3.20 -2.50 -33.03
C LEU A 690 3.55 -1.27 -33.88
N ASP A 691 4.73 -0.68 -33.70
CA ASP A 691 5.29 0.36 -34.57
C ASP A 691 6.76 0.02 -34.87
N GLY A 692 7.06 -0.34 -36.12
CA GLY A 692 8.41 -0.75 -36.48
C GLY A 692 8.60 -1.01 -37.98
N ASN A 693 9.86 -1.23 -38.38
CA ASN A 693 10.21 -1.51 -39.76
C ASN A 693 9.94 -2.98 -40.10
N VAL A 694 9.26 -3.24 -41.22
CA VAL A 694 8.94 -4.58 -41.71
C VAL A 694 9.98 -5.05 -42.72
N LEU A 695 10.46 -4.16 -43.58
CA LEU A 695 11.30 -4.49 -44.73
C LEU A 695 12.09 -3.27 -45.19
N THR A 696 13.33 -3.48 -45.62
CA THR A 696 14.11 -2.50 -46.38
C THR A 696 14.49 -3.08 -47.73
N LEU A 697 14.06 -2.43 -48.81
CA LEU A 697 14.41 -2.75 -50.19
C LEU A 697 15.55 -1.85 -50.65
N ARG A 698 16.63 -2.43 -51.16
CA ARG A 698 17.64 -1.70 -51.95
C ARG A 698 17.30 -1.88 -53.41
N MET A 699 17.11 -0.77 -54.12
CA MET A 699 16.71 -0.77 -55.53
C MET A 699 17.60 0.13 -56.37
N LYS A 700 17.75 -0.21 -57.64
CA LYS A 700 18.47 0.56 -58.64
C LYS A 700 17.52 1.03 -59.74
N ALA A 701 17.58 2.31 -60.08
CA ALA A 701 16.78 2.85 -61.17
C ALA A 701 17.43 2.53 -62.53
N LEU A 702 16.70 1.86 -63.43
CA LEU A 702 17.22 1.40 -64.73
C LEU A 702 16.84 2.31 -65.90
N ALA A 703 15.67 2.94 -65.86
CA ALA A 703 15.17 3.76 -66.96
C ALA A 703 14.40 4.97 -66.45
N ALA A 704 14.47 6.10 -67.16
CA ALA A 704 13.73 7.30 -66.80
C ALA A 704 12.21 7.08 -66.93
N ASN A 705 11.44 7.46 -65.91
CA ASN A 705 9.99 7.34 -65.89
C ASN A 705 9.37 8.47 -65.04
N SER A 706 8.28 9.07 -65.53
CA SER A 706 7.53 10.15 -64.88
C SER A 706 6.86 9.73 -63.56
N GLY A 707 6.81 8.42 -63.27
CA GLY A 707 6.49 7.86 -61.97
C GLY A 707 6.17 6.36 -62.05
N THR A 708 6.96 5.52 -61.39
CA THR A 708 6.65 4.09 -61.21
C THR A 708 6.08 3.85 -59.81
N GLU A 709 4.95 3.15 -59.73
CA GLU A 709 4.27 2.86 -58.46
C GLU A 709 4.69 1.50 -57.89
N LEU A 710 5.09 1.47 -56.62
CA LEU A 710 5.17 0.26 -55.81
C LEU A 710 3.81 0.04 -55.13
N LYS A 711 3.18 -1.10 -55.41
CA LYS A 711 1.86 -1.46 -54.88
C LYS A 711 1.97 -2.61 -53.89
N ILE A 712 1.36 -2.46 -52.72
CA ILE A 712 1.21 -3.54 -51.76
C ILE A 712 -0.16 -4.17 -51.98
N VAL A 713 -0.18 -5.48 -52.19
CA VAL A 713 -1.39 -6.29 -52.38
C VAL A 713 -1.57 -7.21 -51.16
N ASN A 714 -2.82 -7.38 -50.70
CA ASN A 714 -3.20 -8.20 -49.53
C ASN A 714 -2.66 -7.73 -48.17
N ALA A 715 -2.66 -6.42 -47.91
CA ALA A 715 -2.16 -5.84 -46.65
C ALA A 715 -2.98 -6.10 -45.37
N GLY A 716 -4.14 -6.75 -45.43
CA GLY A 716 -4.93 -7.09 -44.24
C GLY A 716 -5.22 -5.89 -43.33
N GLY A 717 -6.04 -4.94 -43.79
CA GLY A 717 -6.47 -3.78 -43.02
C GLY A 717 -7.63 -3.04 -43.72
N SER A 718 -8.42 -2.27 -42.96
CA SER A 718 -9.59 -1.54 -43.48
C SER A 718 -9.26 -0.33 -44.37
N GLN A 719 -7.97 -0.02 -44.59
CA GLN A 719 -7.51 0.96 -45.56
C GLN A 719 -6.56 0.33 -46.60
N PRO A 720 -6.70 0.65 -47.90
CA PRO A 720 -5.73 0.24 -48.91
C PRO A 720 -4.37 0.89 -48.60
N ALA A 721 -3.30 0.11 -48.60
CA ALA A 721 -1.95 0.62 -48.44
C ALA A 721 -1.67 1.67 -49.54
N THR A 722 -1.16 2.85 -49.15
CA THR A 722 -0.87 3.92 -50.10
C THR A 722 0.21 3.47 -51.08
N PRO A 723 -0.04 3.51 -52.41
CA PRO A 723 0.99 3.20 -53.39
C PRO A 723 2.11 4.25 -53.28
N TYR A 724 3.35 3.79 -53.42
CA TYR A 724 4.51 4.67 -53.36
C TYR A 724 5.06 4.92 -54.76
N THR A 725 5.05 6.18 -55.20
CA THR A 725 5.52 6.55 -56.54
C THR A 725 6.97 7.04 -56.48
N VAL A 726 7.84 6.41 -57.25
CA VAL A 726 9.22 6.86 -57.49
C VAL A 726 9.31 7.47 -58.88
N ARG A 727 9.77 8.72 -58.97
CA ARG A 727 10.10 9.35 -60.26
C ARG A 727 11.57 9.09 -60.57
N VAL A 728 11.84 8.56 -61.76
CA VAL A 728 13.22 8.37 -62.24
C VAL A 728 13.52 9.47 -63.24
N ALA A 729 14.34 10.44 -62.84
CA ALA A 729 14.84 11.49 -63.72
C ALA A 729 16.01 10.95 -64.56
N GLN A 730 16.19 11.50 -65.77
CA GLN A 730 17.28 11.11 -66.67
C GLN A 730 18.66 11.39 -66.08
#